data_AF-A0A6N6PW15-F1
#
_entry.id   AF-A0A6N6PW15-F1
#
_cell.length_a   1.000
_cell.length_b   1.000
_cell.length_c   1.000
_cell.angle_alpha   90.00
_cell.angle_beta   90.00
_cell.angle_gamma   90.00
#
_symmetry.space_group_name_H-M   'P 1'
#
loop_
_entity.id
_entity.type
_entity.pdbx_description
1 polymer ?
#
loop_
_entity_poly.entity_id
_entity_poly.type
_entity_poly.pdbx_seq_one_letter_code
_entity_poly.pdbx_strand_id
1 'polypeptide(L)'
;MKPVDRATGARPAWGWLGAVQSLLCVLVSTVAVQRGAAADPDRTVPGGPGYRAKTVTFDAAHAPGFKLLPAATTGIRFTNTLGTELSLTNTPVNNGSGLALGDVDGDGWCDIYFCRIDGPNVLYRNLGGWRFEDVTESAGVACPGQHSTGATFADVDGDGDLDLLVNSLGGGTRLFVNDGRGHFVERIDAGLDRHSAGMSMALADIDGDGDLDLYVSNYRTSTILDQPQTRFGFSVAGGKPVLTKVNGVPVSDPGMAGRFQLNAAGMPREVGEPGALYLNDGKGRFLRAPFSDRFSDEEGKPMEEPRDWGLSVMFRDIDGDGAPDIYVCNDTDSPDRIWINDGHGRFRALGTKSVRHVSLSSMGVDFADINRDGRDDFLVVDMMPRRHSDRLTFMEHERAPIPVPGQFMDRPQYGANTLFLARADGTYAEVAALMGVQATDWSWNPQFVDVDLDGYEDLIIANGFHRNVLDSDAAARVNAEKKARRLSPMQELQLRKLYPAWPGSNPCFRNTGGGGFEEMGRGWGFDGSGVSQGMAMGDLDNDGDLDVVMNNLNGEASVLRNEGGGARVAVRLRGAGGNTQGIGARIKVRGGPVEQTQEMIAGGRYLSGAEALRVFAAGRGTNLEVEVKWRGGRRSVVRVKANQVCEIDERDAVAVAVETAKAPEAAVFEDASAKIGHVHPEEGYEELQRQPLLPRSLGQMGPGVAWCDLNGDGKEDLVVGSGKGGRLRVLAGNGQGGFGGVNDPAWGAVAADDQTSVVAWSAEPGSG
;
A
#
# COMPACT_ATOMS: atom_id res chain seq x y z
N MET A 1 56.56 -7.02 -61.13
CA MET A 1 56.41 -6.39 -59.79
C MET A 1 56.18 -4.90 -60.02
N LYS A 2 55.11 -4.37 -59.43
CA LYS A 2 54.62 -3.00 -59.61
C LYS A 2 55.68 -1.95 -59.24
N PRO A 3 55.79 -0.89 -60.06
CA PRO A 3 55.72 0.47 -59.56
C PRO A 3 54.86 1.36 -60.50
N VAL A 4 54.98 2.69 -60.35
CA VAL A 4 54.65 3.81 -61.26
C VAL A 4 53.51 4.70 -60.74
N ASP A 5 53.49 6.04 -60.86
CA ASP A 5 54.46 7.16 -60.92
C ASP A 5 53.61 8.45 -61.10
N ARG A 6 54.19 9.62 -60.77
CA ARG A 6 54.02 10.97 -61.38
C ARG A 6 52.66 11.68 -61.62
N ALA A 7 52.59 12.88 -61.02
CA ALA A 7 52.63 14.24 -61.63
C ALA A 7 51.59 14.75 -62.66
N THR A 8 51.38 16.08 -62.60
CA THR A 8 50.74 17.01 -63.57
C THR A 8 49.23 16.84 -63.77
N GLY A 9 48.40 17.86 -63.99
CA GLY A 9 48.58 19.23 -64.45
C GLY A 9 47.42 19.57 -65.41
N ALA A 10 47.03 20.84 -65.43
CA ALA A 10 46.26 21.51 -66.48
C ALA A 10 44.71 21.41 -66.53
N ARG A 11 44.18 22.62 -66.76
CA ARG A 11 42.80 23.08 -67.02
C ARG A 11 42.25 22.51 -68.35
N PRO A 12 40.96 22.74 -68.68
CA PRO A 12 40.57 23.99 -69.35
C PRO A 12 39.17 24.49 -68.89
N ALA A 13 38.56 25.52 -69.46
CA ALA A 13 38.92 26.91 -69.70
C ALA A 13 37.69 27.57 -70.36
N TRP A 14 37.53 28.89 -70.16
CA TRP A 14 36.66 29.84 -70.90
C TRP A 14 35.13 29.67 -70.71
N GLY A 15 34.31 30.73 -70.63
CA GLY A 15 34.50 32.10 -71.09
C GLY A 15 33.55 33.10 -70.44
N TRP A 16 33.88 34.35 -70.72
CA TRP A 16 33.43 35.61 -70.13
C TRP A 16 32.15 36.19 -70.75
N LEU A 17 31.70 37.30 -70.12
CA LEU A 17 30.91 38.47 -70.58
C LEU A 17 29.47 38.52 -70.02
N GLY A 18 28.98 39.62 -69.45
CA GLY A 18 29.48 41.00 -69.33
C GLY A 18 28.88 41.67 -68.07
N ALA A 19 29.53 42.71 -67.53
CA ALA A 19 29.18 44.13 -67.74
C ALA A 19 27.83 44.53 -67.11
N VAL A 20 27.64 45.63 -66.36
CA VAL A 20 28.44 46.79 -65.98
C VAL A 20 27.64 47.49 -64.85
N GLN A 21 28.37 48.09 -63.92
CA GLN A 21 28.06 49.22 -63.03
C GLN A 21 26.68 49.40 -62.38
N SER A 22 26.76 49.42 -61.05
CA SER A 22 25.90 50.06 -60.08
C SER A 22 25.54 51.51 -60.40
N LEU A 23 24.27 51.86 -60.14
CA LEU A 23 23.91 53.18 -59.62
C LEU A 23 22.87 53.03 -58.51
N LEU A 24 23.13 53.73 -57.40
CA LEU A 24 22.32 53.88 -56.21
C LEU A 24 20.90 54.38 -56.52
N CYS A 25 19.91 53.85 -55.81
CA CYS A 25 18.82 54.67 -55.26
C CYS A 25 18.20 53.99 -54.03
N VAL A 26 18.11 54.77 -52.95
CA VAL A 26 17.62 54.41 -51.62
C VAL A 26 16.09 54.26 -51.64
N LEU A 27 15.60 53.15 -51.11
CA LEU A 27 14.22 52.98 -50.63
C LEU A 27 14.29 52.44 -49.21
N VAL A 28 13.94 53.29 -48.24
CA VAL A 28 13.75 52.91 -46.84
C VAL A 28 12.39 52.22 -46.76
N SER A 29 12.41 50.89 -46.69
CA SER A 29 11.27 50.08 -46.28
C SER A 29 11.42 49.80 -44.78
N THR A 30 10.58 50.40 -43.95
CA THR A 30 10.36 49.96 -42.57
C THR A 30 9.79 48.55 -42.59
N VAL A 31 10.66 47.55 -42.38
CA VAL A 31 10.24 46.21 -41.98
C VAL A 31 9.89 46.28 -40.50
N ALA A 32 8.59 46.30 -40.20
CA ALA A 32 8.12 45.94 -38.88
C ALA A 32 8.46 44.46 -38.68
N VAL A 33 9.56 44.20 -37.96
CA VAL A 33 9.83 42.86 -37.42
C VAL A 33 8.78 42.65 -36.34
N GLN A 34 7.67 42.00 -36.70
CA GLN A 34 6.91 41.23 -35.73
C GLN A 34 7.85 40.14 -35.20
N ARG A 35 8.52 40.43 -34.08
CA ARG A 35 8.94 39.38 -33.17
C ARG A 35 7.66 38.74 -32.69
N GLY A 36 7.19 37.71 -33.39
CA GLY A 36 6.34 36.71 -32.77
C GLY A 36 7.11 36.23 -31.54
N ALA A 37 6.58 36.50 -30.36
CA ALA A 37 7.03 35.78 -29.17
C ALA A 37 6.88 34.30 -29.51
N ALA A 38 8.00 33.58 -29.61
CA ALA A 38 7.94 32.13 -29.56
C ALA A 38 7.26 31.81 -28.23
N ALA A 39 6.12 31.11 -28.29
CA ALA A 39 5.49 30.58 -27.09
C ALA A 39 6.53 29.71 -26.39
N ASP A 40 6.68 29.93 -25.08
CA ASP A 40 7.52 29.11 -24.22
C ASP A 40 7.02 27.66 -24.30
N PRO A 41 7.84 26.70 -24.79
CA PRO A 41 7.42 25.30 -24.93
C PRO A 41 7.08 24.64 -23.58
N ASP A 42 7.49 25.23 -22.45
CA ASP A 42 7.15 24.74 -21.11
C ASP A 42 5.82 25.27 -20.56
N ARG A 43 5.18 26.23 -21.24
CA ARG A 43 3.96 26.85 -20.74
C ARG A 43 2.73 25.99 -21.03
N THR A 44 2.03 25.57 -19.98
CA THR A 44 0.69 24.99 -20.10
C THR A 44 -0.24 25.96 -20.83
N VAL A 45 -0.95 25.46 -21.84
CA VAL A 45 -1.90 26.24 -22.64
C VAL A 45 -3.33 25.78 -22.38
N PRO A 46 -4.35 26.63 -22.60
CA PRO A 46 -5.74 26.19 -22.57
C PRO A 46 -5.92 25.00 -23.52
N GLY A 47 -6.27 23.83 -22.98
CA GLY A 47 -6.52 22.63 -23.78
C GLY A 47 -7.93 22.61 -24.36
N GLY A 48 -8.86 23.21 -23.61
CA GLY A 48 -10.28 23.38 -23.91
C GLY A 48 -10.99 23.96 -22.68
N PRO A 49 -12.34 24.03 -22.68
CA PRO A 49 -13.08 24.39 -21.47
C PRO A 49 -12.78 23.41 -20.32
N GLY A 50 -12.51 23.90 -19.11
CA GLY A 50 -12.31 23.05 -17.93
C GLY A 50 -10.91 22.49 -17.70
N TYR A 51 -9.94 22.68 -18.60
CA TYR A 51 -8.59 22.15 -18.39
C TYR A 51 -7.49 22.88 -19.18
N ARG A 52 -6.26 22.79 -18.65
CA ARG A 52 -5.03 23.16 -19.36
C ARG A 52 -4.22 21.91 -19.67
N ALA A 53 -3.41 21.95 -20.73
CA ALA A 53 -2.59 20.81 -21.11
C ALA A 53 -1.23 21.24 -21.67
N LYS A 54 -0.26 20.34 -21.53
CA LYS A 54 1.07 20.38 -22.13
C LYS A 54 1.31 19.07 -22.87
N THR A 55 1.81 19.15 -24.10
CA THR A 55 2.22 17.95 -24.85
C THR A 55 3.56 17.45 -24.32
N VAL A 56 3.68 16.15 -24.12
CA VAL A 56 4.92 15.50 -23.68
C VAL A 56 5.66 14.87 -24.85
N THR A 57 6.97 14.70 -24.69
CA THR A 57 7.85 14.09 -25.68
C THR A 57 8.68 13.00 -25.04
N PHE A 58 8.61 11.81 -25.61
CA PHE A 58 9.33 10.62 -25.15
C PHE A 58 9.75 9.77 -26.36
N ASP A 59 10.65 8.81 -26.15
CA ASP A 59 11.06 7.87 -27.20
C ASP A 59 10.09 6.69 -27.27
N ALA A 60 9.17 6.75 -28.23
CA ALA A 60 8.19 5.69 -28.48
C ALA A 60 8.81 4.35 -28.93
N ALA A 61 10.11 4.29 -29.21
CA ALA A 61 10.82 3.06 -29.55
C ALA A 61 11.41 2.32 -28.33
N HIS A 62 11.42 2.94 -27.14
CA HIS A 62 11.89 2.25 -25.94
C HIS A 62 10.95 1.12 -25.53
N ALA A 63 11.56 0.05 -25.01
CA ALA A 63 10.82 -1.05 -24.41
C ALA A 63 10.40 -0.68 -22.98
N PRO A 64 9.25 -1.19 -22.51
CA PRO A 64 8.80 -0.98 -21.13
C PRO A 64 9.85 -1.40 -20.10
N GLY A 65 9.88 -0.66 -18.99
CA GLY A 65 10.69 -0.95 -17.84
C GLY A 65 11.43 0.26 -17.32
N PHE A 66 12.44 0.00 -16.51
CA PHE A 66 13.13 0.97 -15.70
C PHE A 66 14.64 0.92 -15.94
N LYS A 67 15.25 2.09 -15.84
CA LYS A 67 16.69 2.25 -15.88
C LYS A 67 17.19 2.99 -14.65
N LEU A 68 17.97 2.29 -13.83
CA LEU A 68 18.69 2.91 -12.71
C LEU A 68 19.66 3.96 -13.24
N LEU A 69 19.49 5.20 -12.77
CA LEU A 69 20.38 6.30 -13.10
C LEU A 69 21.54 6.37 -12.11
N PRO A 70 22.80 6.50 -12.59
CA PRO A 70 23.93 6.68 -11.70
C PRO A 70 23.83 7.97 -10.91
N ALA A 71 24.20 7.93 -9.63
CA ALA A 71 24.35 9.12 -8.79
C ALA A 71 25.18 10.22 -9.49
N ALA A 72 26.23 9.85 -10.20
CA ALA A 72 27.08 10.80 -10.94
C ALA A 72 26.33 11.61 -12.02
N THR A 73 25.24 11.06 -12.56
CA THR A 73 24.35 11.75 -13.51
C THR A 73 23.37 12.65 -12.76
N THR A 74 22.70 12.10 -11.75
CA THR A 74 21.61 12.80 -11.04
C THR A 74 22.09 13.89 -10.08
N GLY A 75 23.30 13.76 -9.53
CA GLY A 75 23.78 14.60 -8.43
C GLY A 75 23.32 14.13 -7.05
N ILE A 76 22.38 13.17 -6.99
CA ILE A 76 21.86 12.63 -5.73
C ILE A 76 22.91 11.69 -5.13
N ARG A 77 23.44 12.05 -3.95
CA ARG A 77 24.41 11.25 -3.17
C ARG A 77 23.82 10.77 -1.85
N PHE A 78 22.49 10.77 -1.75
CA PHE A 78 21.80 10.40 -0.53
C PHE A 78 22.03 8.94 -0.15
N THR A 79 22.20 8.70 1.15
CA THR A 79 22.24 7.37 1.78
C THR A 79 21.52 7.48 3.11
N ASN A 80 20.59 6.56 3.37
CA ASN A 80 19.98 6.39 4.69
C ASN A 80 20.86 5.44 5.51
N THR A 81 21.83 6.00 6.22
CA THR A 81 22.77 5.21 7.01
C THR A 81 22.12 4.83 8.34
N LEU A 82 22.32 3.61 8.80
CA LEU A 82 21.93 3.16 10.13
C LEU A 82 23.13 2.55 10.84
N GLY A 83 23.56 3.20 11.93
CA GLY A 83 24.64 2.72 12.77
C GLY A 83 24.37 1.34 13.36
N THR A 84 25.38 0.48 13.39
CA THR A 84 25.25 -0.88 13.94
C THR A 84 24.80 -0.87 15.41
N GLU A 85 25.34 0.02 16.25
CA GLU A 85 24.94 0.07 17.66
C GLU A 85 23.45 0.39 17.80
N LEU A 86 22.98 1.45 17.13
CA LEU A 86 21.57 1.86 17.14
C LEU A 86 20.65 0.73 16.65
N SER A 87 21.01 0.06 15.54
CA SER A 87 20.23 -1.07 15.01
C SER A 87 20.08 -2.24 15.98
N LEU A 88 21.05 -2.41 16.89
CA LEU A 88 21.07 -3.49 17.87
C LEU A 88 20.37 -3.09 19.16
N THR A 89 20.41 -1.82 19.56
CA THR A 89 19.81 -1.35 20.82
C THR A 89 18.37 -0.90 20.67
N ASN A 90 17.94 -0.49 19.48
CA ASN A 90 16.57 -0.08 19.20
C ASN A 90 16.08 -0.77 17.91
N THR A 91 15.26 -1.81 18.00
CA THR A 91 14.86 -2.57 16.79
C THR A 91 13.93 -1.81 15.82
N PRO A 92 12.99 -0.94 16.26
CA PRO A 92 12.14 -0.15 15.37
C PRO A 92 12.87 0.65 14.29
N VAL A 93 14.09 1.12 14.54
CA VAL A 93 14.89 1.86 13.53
C VAL A 93 15.25 1.00 12.30
N ASN A 94 15.12 -0.33 12.39
CA ASN A 94 15.35 -1.21 11.24
C ASN A 94 14.20 -1.16 10.23
N ASN A 95 13.04 -0.60 10.60
CA ASN A 95 11.90 -0.39 9.69
C ASN A 95 12.18 0.69 8.63
N GLY A 96 13.27 1.46 8.81
CA GLY A 96 13.80 2.34 7.79
C GLY A 96 13.17 3.72 7.73
N SER A 97 13.34 4.34 6.56
CA SER A 97 12.78 5.65 6.25
C SER A 97 12.26 5.69 4.82
N GLY A 98 11.35 6.61 4.54
CA GLY A 98 10.84 6.88 3.20
C GLY A 98 11.22 8.26 2.67
N LEU A 99 10.36 8.78 1.80
CA LEU A 99 10.61 9.97 1.00
C LEU A 99 9.29 10.61 0.53
N ALA A 100 9.35 11.86 0.09
CA ALA A 100 8.22 12.54 -0.54
C ALA A 100 8.65 13.15 -1.89
N LEU A 101 7.72 13.15 -2.85
CA LEU A 101 7.88 13.73 -4.18
C LEU A 101 6.82 14.82 -4.42
N GLY A 102 7.22 15.95 -4.98
CA GLY A 102 6.33 17.07 -5.31
C GLY A 102 7.09 18.30 -5.79
N ASP A 103 6.45 19.15 -6.58
CA ASP A 103 7.00 20.45 -7.03
C ASP A 103 6.87 21.46 -5.89
N VAL A 104 7.96 21.71 -5.15
CA VAL A 104 7.90 22.51 -3.92
C VAL A 104 8.13 24.00 -4.14
N ASP A 105 8.56 24.41 -5.33
CA ASP A 105 8.82 25.82 -5.64
C ASP A 105 8.06 26.35 -6.86
N GLY A 106 7.13 25.54 -7.38
CA GLY A 106 6.20 25.88 -8.45
C GLY A 106 6.87 26.08 -9.80
N ASP A 107 8.07 25.53 -10.00
CA ASP A 107 8.81 25.66 -11.26
C ASP A 107 8.43 24.60 -12.31
N GLY A 108 7.54 23.67 -11.94
CA GLY A 108 7.01 22.62 -12.81
C GLY A 108 7.86 21.35 -12.83
N TRP A 109 8.91 21.25 -12.02
CA TRP A 109 9.72 20.04 -11.85
C TRP A 109 9.43 19.39 -10.50
N CYS A 110 9.25 18.07 -10.51
CA CYS A 110 9.02 17.31 -9.29
C CYS A 110 10.33 17.15 -8.49
N ASP A 111 10.34 17.63 -7.25
CA ASP A 111 11.46 17.60 -6.31
C ASP A 111 11.43 16.36 -5.39
N ILE A 112 12.53 16.12 -4.67
CA ILE A 112 12.70 14.90 -3.86
C ILE A 112 13.13 15.23 -2.44
N TYR A 113 12.32 14.86 -1.46
CA TYR A 113 12.67 14.92 -0.04
C TYR A 113 12.92 13.53 0.53
N PHE A 114 14.08 13.30 1.13
CA PHE A 114 14.44 12.03 1.77
C PHE A 114 14.51 12.14 3.30
N CYS A 115 13.85 11.20 3.98
CA CYS A 115 14.02 10.98 5.41
C CYS A 115 15.27 10.14 5.71
N ARG A 116 15.97 10.46 6.79
CA ARG A 116 17.01 9.59 7.40
C ARG A 116 16.55 9.06 8.75
N ILE A 117 16.81 7.78 8.98
CA ILE A 117 16.56 7.15 10.27
C ILE A 117 17.64 7.54 11.28
N ASP A 118 18.84 7.88 10.81
CA ASP A 118 19.96 8.36 11.63
C ASP A 118 20.67 9.50 10.88
N GLY A 119 20.47 10.73 11.34
CA GLY A 119 21.03 11.95 10.75
C GLY A 119 19.97 12.90 10.17
N PRO A 120 20.40 14.03 9.58
CA PRO A 120 19.49 15.02 8.99
C PRO A 120 18.88 14.52 7.68
N ASN A 121 17.65 14.94 7.41
CA ASN A 121 16.94 14.71 6.14
C ASN A 121 17.55 15.56 5.02
N VAL A 122 17.15 15.31 3.76
CA VAL A 122 17.69 16.02 2.60
C VAL A 122 16.59 16.37 1.60
N LEU A 123 16.53 17.62 1.15
CA LEU A 123 15.69 18.08 0.03
C LEU A 123 16.55 18.33 -1.20
N TYR A 124 16.20 17.67 -2.31
CA TYR A 124 16.79 17.89 -3.61
C TYR A 124 15.82 18.63 -4.52
N ARG A 125 16.23 19.80 -4.99
CA ARG A 125 15.55 20.52 -6.07
C ARG A 125 15.90 19.90 -7.42
N ASN A 126 14.90 19.64 -8.25
CA ASN A 126 15.06 19.19 -9.62
C ASN A 126 15.36 20.38 -10.54
N LEU A 127 16.47 20.30 -11.27
CA LEU A 127 16.92 21.34 -12.20
C LEU A 127 16.57 21.00 -13.66
N GLY A 128 15.82 19.92 -13.87
CA GLY A 128 15.57 19.31 -15.18
C GLY A 128 16.78 18.55 -15.73
N GLY A 129 16.54 17.75 -16.77
CA GLY A 129 17.59 17.00 -17.46
C GLY A 129 18.33 16.01 -16.55
N TRP A 130 17.61 15.43 -15.59
CA TRP A 130 18.14 14.47 -14.61
C TRP A 130 19.27 15.05 -13.76
N ARG A 131 19.15 16.30 -13.30
CA ARG A 131 20.10 16.95 -12.39
C ARG A 131 19.36 17.50 -11.18
N PHE A 132 19.91 17.25 -10.00
CA PHE A 132 19.34 17.66 -8.74
C PHE A 132 20.36 18.38 -7.87
N GLU A 133 19.90 19.38 -7.12
CA GLU A 133 20.69 20.18 -6.19
C GLU A 133 20.17 20.01 -4.77
N ASP A 134 21.08 19.75 -3.82
CA ASP A 134 20.74 19.71 -2.39
C ASP A 134 20.49 21.14 -1.90
N VAL A 135 19.24 21.44 -1.55
CA VAL A 135 18.78 22.76 -1.07
C VAL A 135 18.35 22.72 0.40
N THR A 136 18.72 21.66 1.13
CA THR A 136 18.21 21.35 2.48
C THR A 136 18.39 22.50 3.46
N GLU A 137 19.59 23.10 3.50
CA GLU A 137 19.91 24.17 4.44
C GLU A 137 19.11 25.44 4.15
N SER A 138 19.02 25.83 2.87
CA SER A 138 18.23 27.00 2.45
C SER A 138 16.73 26.80 2.57
N ALA A 139 16.25 25.56 2.48
CA ALA A 139 14.85 25.20 2.62
C ALA A 139 14.41 25.07 4.08
N GLY A 140 15.32 24.82 5.04
CA GLY A 140 14.99 24.75 6.46
C GLY A 140 14.41 23.40 6.94
N VAL A 141 14.55 22.34 6.14
CA VAL A 141 13.86 21.04 6.36
C VAL A 141 14.76 19.91 6.85
N ALA A 142 15.96 20.22 7.32
CA ALA A 142 16.98 19.22 7.70
C ALA A 142 16.56 18.27 8.86
N CYS A 143 15.60 18.66 9.70
CA CYS A 143 15.16 17.88 10.89
C CYS A 143 16.31 17.28 11.72
N PRO A 144 17.31 18.07 12.18
CA PRO A 144 18.50 17.52 12.83
C PRO A 144 18.17 16.79 14.14
N GLY A 145 18.80 15.63 14.36
CA GLY A 145 18.63 14.82 15.57
C GLY A 145 17.32 14.03 15.64
N GLN A 146 16.56 13.97 14.55
CA GLN A 146 15.33 13.20 14.44
C GLN A 146 15.59 11.85 13.78
N HIS A 147 14.94 10.80 14.29
CA HIS A 147 14.83 9.50 13.62
C HIS A 147 13.64 9.52 12.65
N SER A 148 13.81 10.17 11.49
CA SER A 148 12.70 10.39 10.56
C SER A 148 12.30 9.09 9.87
N THR A 149 11.01 8.81 9.88
CA THR A 149 10.42 7.59 9.30
C THR A 149 9.80 7.91 7.96
N GLY A 150 8.67 8.61 7.92
CA GLY A 150 7.97 8.94 6.68
C GLY A 150 7.78 10.44 6.43
N ALA A 151 7.49 10.79 5.19
CA ALA A 151 7.16 12.16 4.79
C ALA A 151 6.08 12.19 3.70
N THR A 152 5.38 13.31 3.61
CA THR A 152 4.40 13.59 2.54
C THR A 152 4.35 15.08 2.29
N PHE A 153 4.23 15.45 1.01
CA PHE A 153 3.89 16.80 0.60
C PHE A 153 2.38 16.91 0.41
N ALA A 154 1.77 17.95 0.96
CA ALA A 154 0.35 18.28 0.79
C ALA A 154 0.12 19.75 1.11
N ASP A 155 -0.79 20.40 0.40
CA ASP A 155 -1.24 21.75 0.71
C ASP A 155 -2.24 21.70 1.87
N VAL A 156 -1.80 21.94 3.11
CA VAL A 156 -2.65 21.78 4.30
C VAL A 156 -3.27 23.08 4.78
N ASP A 157 -2.86 24.22 4.23
CA ASP A 157 -3.47 25.52 4.53
C ASP A 157 -4.19 26.20 3.35
N GLY A 158 -4.30 25.46 2.23
CA GLY A 158 -5.17 25.76 1.10
C GLY A 158 -4.68 26.94 0.25
N ASP A 159 -3.40 27.28 0.32
CA ASP A 159 -2.83 28.44 -0.37
C ASP A 159 -2.31 28.11 -1.78
N GLY A 160 -2.25 26.83 -2.12
CA GLY A 160 -1.81 26.30 -3.41
C GLY A 160 -0.36 25.83 -3.43
N ASP A 161 0.38 25.98 -2.35
CA ASP A 161 1.77 25.56 -2.22
C ASP A 161 1.88 24.25 -1.42
N LEU A 162 2.85 23.40 -1.74
CA LEU A 162 3.02 22.12 -1.04
C LEU A 162 3.74 22.32 0.29
N ASP A 163 3.06 22.03 1.40
CA ASP A 163 3.65 21.93 2.73
C ASP A 163 4.25 20.53 2.95
N LEU A 164 5.14 20.42 3.95
CA LEU A 164 5.84 19.19 4.27
C LEU A 164 5.47 18.67 5.66
N LEU A 165 4.98 17.44 5.70
CA LEU A 165 4.80 16.67 6.94
C LEU A 165 5.90 15.61 7.09
N VAL A 166 6.46 15.49 8.29
CA VAL A 166 7.55 14.53 8.59
C VAL A 166 7.26 13.79 9.89
N ASN A 167 7.16 12.46 9.79
CA ASN A 167 7.04 11.56 10.93
C ASN A 167 8.42 11.17 11.50
N SER A 168 8.41 10.72 12.74
CA SER A 168 9.61 10.19 13.38
C SER A 168 9.34 9.19 14.49
N LEU A 169 10.34 8.34 14.77
CA LEU A 169 10.35 7.50 15.96
C LEU A 169 10.63 8.36 17.20
N GLY A 170 9.58 8.67 17.96
CA GLY A 170 9.68 9.36 19.26
C GLY A 170 9.71 10.88 19.20
N GLY A 171 9.52 11.46 18.00
CA GLY A 171 9.37 12.90 17.80
C GLY A 171 8.02 13.27 17.18
N GLY A 172 7.09 12.31 17.02
CA GLY A 172 5.77 12.49 16.43
C GLY A 172 5.82 13.03 15.00
N THR A 173 4.84 13.85 14.65
CA THR A 173 4.65 14.47 13.33
C THR A 173 4.98 15.96 13.40
N ARG A 174 5.81 16.43 12.47
CA ARG A 174 6.12 17.86 12.29
C ARG A 174 5.52 18.38 11.00
N LEU A 175 5.02 19.60 11.04
CA LEU A 175 4.54 20.35 9.88
C LEU A 175 5.51 21.50 9.57
N PHE A 176 5.85 21.63 8.30
CA PHE A 176 6.68 22.68 7.73
C PHE A 176 5.87 23.38 6.64
N VAL A 177 5.55 24.65 6.85
CA VAL A 177 4.74 25.44 5.92
C VAL A 177 5.63 26.12 4.89
N ASN A 178 5.28 25.98 3.62
CA ASN A 178 6.03 26.49 2.49
C ASN A 178 5.60 27.92 2.12
N ASP A 179 6.46 28.66 1.42
CA ASP A 179 6.16 30.01 0.90
C ASP A 179 5.94 30.04 -0.63
N GLY A 180 5.78 28.85 -1.22
CA GLY A 180 5.67 28.63 -2.67
C GLY A 180 6.98 28.75 -3.43
N ARG A 181 8.12 28.85 -2.72
CA ARG A 181 9.46 28.97 -3.34
C ARG A 181 10.44 27.95 -2.77
N GLY A 182 9.93 26.92 -2.09
CA GLY A 182 10.73 25.88 -1.45
C GLY A 182 11.41 26.35 -0.15
N HIS A 183 10.96 27.46 0.46
CA HIS A 183 11.40 27.86 1.80
C HIS A 183 10.36 27.51 2.84
N PHE A 184 10.75 26.70 3.82
CA PHE A 184 9.83 26.16 4.80
C PHE A 184 10.07 26.71 6.20
N VAL A 185 8.97 26.87 6.95
CA VAL A 185 8.99 27.23 8.37
C VAL A 185 8.25 26.17 9.18
N GLU A 186 8.92 25.57 10.17
CA GLU A 186 8.27 24.62 11.06
C GLU A 186 7.15 25.29 11.88
N ARG A 187 5.93 24.74 11.79
CA ARG A 187 4.78 25.21 12.56
C ARG A 187 4.62 24.37 13.83
N ILE A 188 5.17 24.88 14.94
CA ILE A 188 5.18 24.17 16.23
C ILE A 188 3.78 24.09 16.88
N ASP A 189 2.93 25.09 16.62
CA ASP A 189 1.58 25.20 17.16
C ASP A 189 0.51 24.56 16.26
N ALA A 190 0.92 23.67 15.34
CA ALA A 190 0.04 22.96 14.42
C ALA A 190 -0.94 21.99 15.11
N GLY A 191 -0.80 21.70 16.41
CA GLY A 191 -1.69 20.80 17.17
C GLY A 191 -1.46 19.31 16.94
N LEU A 192 -0.40 18.96 16.20
CA LEU A 192 0.06 17.58 15.99
C LEU A 192 0.85 17.05 17.19
N ASP A 193 0.73 15.76 17.48
CA ASP A 193 1.57 15.12 18.49
C ASP A 193 3.03 15.06 18.05
N ARG A 194 3.94 15.34 19.00
CA ARG A 194 5.39 15.48 18.78
C ARG A 194 6.20 14.49 19.62
N HIS A 195 5.57 13.39 20.04
CA HIS A 195 6.17 12.41 20.95
C HIS A 195 6.01 10.96 20.50
N SER A 196 4.96 10.63 19.75
CA SER A 196 4.71 9.27 19.27
C SER A 196 5.70 8.78 18.23
N ALA A 197 5.65 7.49 17.97
CA ALA A 197 6.40 6.81 16.94
C ALA A 197 5.64 6.76 15.61
N GLY A 198 5.47 7.92 14.98
CA GLY A 198 4.82 8.01 13.67
C GLY A 198 5.59 7.22 12.62
N MET A 199 4.90 6.41 11.82
CA MET A 199 5.47 5.65 10.72
C MET A 199 5.01 6.26 9.39
N SER A 200 3.79 5.95 8.96
CA SER A 200 3.20 6.49 7.75
C SER A 200 2.09 7.48 8.07
N MET A 201 1.69 8.24 7.07
CA MET A 201 0.60 9.20 7.15
C MET A 201 -0.15 9.24 5.83
N ALA A 202 -1.44 9.57 5.88
CA ALA A 202 -2.27 9.81 4.71
C ALA A 202 -3.18 11.00 4.98
N LEU A 203 -3.53 11.74 3.92
CA LEU A 203 -4.43 12.88 3.99
C LEU A 203 -5.65 12.70 3.08
N ALA A 204 -6.81 13.17 3.53
CA ALA A 204 -8.06 13.20 2.78
C ALA A 204 -9.06 14.17 3.45
N ASP A 205 -10.05 14.64 2.70
CA ASP A 205 -11.21 15.37 3.23
C ASP A 205 -12.26 14.38 3.75
N ILE A 206 -12.22 14.07 5.06
CA ILE A 206 -12.99 12.95 5.62
C ILE A 206 -14.42 13.32 5.98
N ASP A 207 -14.72 14.60 6.20
CA ASP A 207 -16.03 15.07 6.63
C ASP A 207 -16.76 15.97 5.62
N GLY A 208 -16.11 16.24 4.48
CA GLY A 208 -16.67 16.94 3.33
C GLY A 208 -16.61 18.46 3.44
N ASP A 209 -15.78 19.00 4.35
CA ASP A 209 -15.62 20.45 4.53
C ASP A 209 -14.66 21.10 3.52
N GLY A 210 -13.92 20.26 2.78
CA GLY A 210 -13.02 20.66 1.70
C GLY A 210 -11.57 20.88 2.13
N ASP A 211 -11.23 20.64 3.39
CA ASP A 211 -9.87 20.73 3.92
C ASP A 211 -9.25 19.31 4.07
N LEU A 212 -7.92 19.21 3.99
CA LEU A 212 -7.26 17.91 4.13
C LEU A 212 -7.01 17.57 5.60
N ASP A 213 -7.70 16.55 6.10
CA ASP A 213 -7.47 15.92 7.39
C ASP A 213 -6.31 14.93 7.32
N LEU A 214 -5.81 14.53 8.49
CA LEU A 214 -4.61 13.70 8.61
C LEU A 214 -4.86 12.47 9.48
N TYR A 215 -4.48 11.29 8.98
CA TYR A 215 -4.28 10.11 9.81
C TYR A 215 -2.80 9.74 9.89
N VAL A 216 -2.31 9.46 11.09
CA VAL A 216 -0.94 8.99 11.36
C VAL A 216 -1.00 7.58 11.95
N SER A 217 -0.32 6.63 11.30
CA SER A 217 -0.08 5.31 11.90
C SER A 217 1.13 5.38 12.84
N ASN A 218 0.96 4.85 14.06
CA ASN A 218 2.01 4.85 15.07
C ASN A 218 2.44 3.42 15.39
N TYR A 219 3.73 3.25 15.64
CA TYR A 219 4.35 1.97 15.99
C TYR A 219 4.71 1.95 17.47
N ARG A 220 6.00 1.84 17.80
CA ARG A 220 6.55 2.01 19.15
C ARG A 220 7.90 2.72 19.06
N THR A 221 8.16 3.63 20.00
CA THR A 221 9.42 4.39 20.04
C THR A 221 10.66 3.53 20.26
N SER A 222 10.50 2.43 20.98
CA SER A 222 11.60 1.54 21.36
C SER A 222 11.09 0.14 21.67
N THR A 223 12.01 -0.81 21.78
CA THR A 223 11.67 -2.17 22.24
C THR A 223 12.25 -2.43 23.61
N ILE A 224 11.38 -2.68 24.59
CA ILE A 224 11.78 -3.02 25.96
C ILE A 224 11.84 -4.54 26.13
N LEU A 225 10.90 -5.30 25.58
CA LEU A 225 10.88 -6.75 25.77
C LEU A 225 12.14 -7.45 25.25
N ASP A 226 12.69 -6.97 24.13
CA ASP A 226 13.85 -7.60 23.50
C ASP A 226 15.18 -7.30 24.23
N GLN A 227 15.15 -6.47 25.27
CA GLN A 227 16.35 -6.06 26.00
C GLN A 227 16.76 -7.11 27.04
N PRO A 228 18.04 -7.58 27.05
CA PRO A 228 18.55 -8.59 27.99
C PRO A 228 18.32 -8.27 29.48
N GLN A 229 18.37 -6.99 29.81
CA GLN A 229 18.26 -6.48 31.18
C GLN A 229 16.82 -6.22 31.61
N THR A 230 15.81 -6.50 30.79
CA THR A 230 14.42 -6.19 31.15
C THR A 230 13.97 -7.00 32.36
N ARG A 231 13.38 -6.32 33.34
CA ARG A 231 12.86 -6.88 34.58
C ARG A 231 11.44 -6.41 34.83
N PHE A 232 10.58 -7.32 35.26
CA PHE A 232 9.18 -7.05 35.55
C PHE A 232 8.91 -7.16 37.05
N GLY A 233 8.14 -6.22 37.59
CA GLY A 233 7.62 -6.26 38.95
C GLY A 233 6.12 -6.48 38.92
N PHE A 234 5.63 -7.49 39.64
CA PHE A 234 4.21 -7.84 39.70
C PHE A 234 3.64 -7.64 41.09
N SER A 235 2.32 -7.44 41.13
CA SER A 235 1.48 -7.55 42.33
C SER A 235 0.33 -8.52 42.05
N VAL A 236 -0.44 -8.86 43.07
CA VAL A 236 -1.68 -9.63 42.91
C VAL A 236 -2.86 -8.71 43.23
N ALA A 237 -3.79 -8.58 42.28
CA ALA A 237 -5.06 -7.90 42.48
C ALA A 237 -6.19 -8.82 42.01
N GLY A 238 -7.19 -9.05 42.88
CA GLY A 238 -8.31 -9.94 42.55
C GLY A 238 -7.90 -11.38 42.20
N GLY A 239 -6.78 -11.87 42.74
CA GLY A 239 -6.26 -13.22 42.46
C GLY A 239 -5.51 -13.36 41.12
N LYS A 240 -5.35 -12.28 40.35
CA LYS A 240 -4.60 -12.27 39.07
C LYS A 240 -3.30 -11.47 39.22
N PRO A 241 -2.22 -11.86 38.52
CA PRO A 241 -1.02 -11.05 38.44
C PRO A 241 -1.34 -9.73 37.73
N VAL A 242 -0.82 -8.63 38.24
CA VAL A 242 -0.87 -7.30 37.63
C VAL A 242 0.55 -6.76 37.54
N LEU A 243 0.96 -6.37 36.33
CA LEU A 243 2.25 -5.72 36.13
C LEU A 243 2.24 -4.35 36.79
N THR A 244 3.24 -4.06 37.62
CA THR A 244 3.35 -2.80 38.38
C THR A 244 4.56 -1.99 37.96
N LYS A 245 5.66 -2.64 37.56
CA LYS A 245 6.90 -1.98 37.18
C LYS A 245 7.61 -2.70 36.04
N VAL A 246 8.31 -1.93 35.20
CA VAL A 246 9.27 -2.43 34.22
C VAL A 246 10.57 -1.68 34.42
N ASN A 247 11.68 -2.41 34.60
CA ASN A 247 12.99 -1.84 34.89
C ASN A 247 13.01 -0.87 36.08
N GLY A 248 12.15 -1.11 37.08
CA GLY A 248 12.01 -0.26 38.27
C GLY A 248 11.08 0.95 38.08
N VAL A 249 10.68 1.27 36.85
CA VAL A 249 9.74 2.35 36.52
C VAL A 249 8.30 1.85 36.67
N PRO A 250 7.41 2.55 37.39
CA PRO A 250 5.99 2.20 37.45
C PRO A 250 5.34 2.17 36.07
N VAL A 251 4.47 1.20 35.80
CA VAL A 251 3.70 1.17 34.53
C VAL A 251 2.67 2.30 34.43
N SER A 252 2.40 3.00 35.53
CA SER A 252 1.56 4.21 35.56
C SER A 252 2.33 5.48 35.18
N ASP A 253 3.65 5.39 35.01
CA ASP A 253 4.46 6.52 34.53
C ASP A 253 4.03 6.90 33.10
N PRO A 254 3.92 8.20 32.75
CA PRO A 254 3.48 8.61 31.42
C PRO A 254 4.21 7.94 30.26
N GLY A 255 5.52 7.66 30.38
CA GLY A 255 6.29 6.97 29.33
C GLY A 255 6.09 5.45 29.24
N MET A 256 5.35 4.86 30.18
CA MET A 256 5.08 3.42 30.28
C MET A 256 3.58 3.08 30.28
N ALA A 257 2.72 4.08 30.47
CA ALA A 257 1.28 3.92 30.57
C ALA A 257 0.70 3.28 29.30
N GLY A 258 0.03 2.15 29.47
CA GLY A 258 -0.61 1.41 28.38
C GLY A 258 0.35 0.65 27.45
N ARG A 259 1.66 0.67 27.70
CA ARG A 259 2.67 0.01 26.85
C ARG A 259 2.73 -1.52 27.00
N PHE A 260 2.15 -2.05 28.07
CA PHE A 260 2.18 -3.49 28.35
C PHE A 260 0.78 -4.03 28.65
N GLN A 261 0.50 -5.21 28.10
CA GLN A 261 -0.65 -6.04 28.42
C GLN A 261 -0.18 -7.40 28.94
N LEU A 262 -1.01 -8.12 29.68
CA LEU A 262 -0.70 -9.49 30.09
C LEU A 262 -1.43 -10.48 29.18
N ASN A 263 -0.69 -11.44 28.63
CA ASN A 263 -1.29 -12.52 27.85
C ASN A 263 -2.02 -13.53 28.76
N ALA A 264 -2.66 -14.55 28.16
CA ALA A 264 -3.41 -15.58 28.89
C ALA A 264 -2.56 -16.35 29.94
N ALA A 265 -1.24 -16.44 29.73
CA ALA A 265 -0.30 -17.04 30.67
C ALA A 265 0.18 -16.07 31.78
N GLY A 266 -0.32 -14.83 31.80
CA GLY A 266 0.09 -13.79 32.75
C GLY A 266 1.45 -13.17 32.44
N MET A 267 2.00 -13.39 31.25
CA MET A 267 3.28 -12.83 30.83
C MET A 267 3.08 -11.47 30.15
N PRO A 268 3.96 -10.47 30.41
CA PRO A 268 3.90 -9.18 29.73
C PRO A 268 4.15 -9.30 28.23
N ARG A 269 3.27 -8.66 27.47
CA ARG A 269 3.40 -8.35 26.04
C ARG A 269 3.48 -6.83 25.89
N GLU A 270 4.39 -6.36 25.05
CA GLU A 270 4.51 -4.95 24.69
C GLU A 270 3.56 -4.69 23.52
N VAL A 271 2.74 -3.64 23.64
CA VAL A 271 1.78 -3.22 22.61
C VAL A 271 2.23 -1.91 21.98
N GLY A 272 1.63 -1.57 20.85
CA GLY A 272 2.00 -0.37 20.10
C GLY A 272 1.38 0.90 20.68
N GLU A 273 1.58 1.98 19.95
CA GLU A 273 0.98 3.28 20.19
C GLU A 273 -0.28 3.44 19.34
N PRO A 274 -1.35 4.05 19.87
CA PRO A 274 -2.54 4.29 19.07
C PRO A 274 -2.24 5.12 17.82
N GLY A 275 -2.89 4.78 16.70
CA GLY A 275 -3.00 5.70 15.58
C GLY A 275 -3.68 7.02 15.98
N ALA A 276 -3.54 8.05 15.15
CA ALA A 276 -4.13 9.36 15.45
C ALA A 276 -4.79 9.96 14.22
N LEU A 277 -6.08 10.27 14.36
CA LEU A 277 -6.84 11.06 13.40
C LEU A 277 -6.85 12.52 13.85
N TYR A 278 -6.60 13.44 12.93
CA TYR A 278 -6.59 14.88 13.16
C TYR A 278 -7.48 15.58 12.15
N LEU A 279 -8.33 16.48 12.66
CA LEU A 279 -9.17 17.35 11.83
C LEU A 279 -8.42 18.66 11.56
N ASN A 280 -8.35 19.07 10.30
CA ASN A 280 -7.71 20.31 9.89
C ASN A 280 -8.74 21.47 9.89
N ASP A 281 -8.29 22.70 10.15
CA ASP A 281 -9.14 23.90 10.10
C ASP A 281 -9.03 24.69 8.78
N GLY A 282 -8.43 24.06 7.76
CA GLY A 282 -8.12 24.64 6.46
C GLY A 282 -6.97 25.65 6.49
N LYS A 283 -6.25 25.74 7.62
CA LYS A 283 -5.11 26.65 7.77
C LYS A 283 -3.89 25.92 8.29
N GLY A 284 -3.80 24.61 8.13
CA GLY A 284 -2.70 23.81 8.68
C GLY A 284 -2.66 23.81 10.21
N ARG A 285 -3.83 23.85 10.87
CA ARG A 285 -3.97 23.59 12.30
C ARG A 285 -4.86 22.38 12.52
N PHE A 286 -4.32 21.44 13.27
CA PHE A 286 -4.88 20.13 13.46
C PHE A 286 -5.41 19.95 14.88
N LEU A 287 -6.60 19.37 15.00
CA LEU A 287 -7.19 18.94 16.26
C LEU A 287 -7.27 17.42 16.28
N ARG A 288 -6.58 16.78 17.23
CA ARG A 288 -6.69 15.32 17.43
C ARG A 288 -8.13 14.95 17.76
N ALA A 289 -8.75 14.15 16.91
CA ALA A 289 -10.11 13.66 17.12
C ALA A 289 -10.10 12.59 18.23
N PRO A 290 -11.01 12.66 19.24
CA PRO A 290 -11.17 11.58 20.20
C PRO A 290 -11.65 10.31 19.52
N PHE A 291 -10.93 9.19 19.73
CA PHE A 291 -11.23 7.92 19.07
C PHE A 291 -12.69 7.46 19.30
N SER A 292 -13.17 7.53 20.55
CA SER A 292 -14.53 7.11 20.92
C SER A 292 -15.66 7.88 20.24
N ASP A 293 -15.37 9.08 19.72
CA ASP A 293 -16.36 9.94 19.08
C ASP A 293 -16.47 9.64 17.58
N ARG A 294 -15.43 9.02 17.01
CA ARG A 294 -15.27 8.80 15.58
C ARG A 294 -15.29 7.34 15.19
N PHE A 295 -14.85 6.41 16.04
CA PHE A 295 -14.68 5.01 15.67
C PHE A 295 -15.60 4.08 16.47
N SER A 296 -16.20 3.12 15.77
CA SER A 296 -17.05 2.07 16.36
C SER A 296 -16.74 0.69 15.78
N ASP A 297 -17.11 -0.36 16.50
CA ASP A 297 -17.07 -1.74 16.00
C ASP A 297 -18.05 -1.97 14.83
N GLU A 298 -18.06 -3.20 14.29
CA GLU A 298 -18.89 -3.55 13.13
C GLU A 298 -20.41 -3.43 13.42
N GLU A 299 -20.82 -3.52 14.70
CA GLU A 299 -22.20 -3.30 15.15
C GLU A 299 -22.51 -1.83 15.49
N GLY A 300 -21.56 -0.92 15.32
CA GLY A 300 -21.74 0.51 15.62
C GLY A 300 -21.61 0.85 17.10
N LYS A 301 -21.03 -0.02 17.92
CA LYS A 301 -20.80 0.27 19.34
C LYS A 301 -19.44 0.93 19.55
N PRO A 302 -19.31 1.84 20.53
CA PRO A 302 -18.03 2.39 20.91
C PRO A 302 -17.06 1.28 21.32
N MET A 303 -15.80 1.42 20.92
CA MET A 303 -14.73 0.49 21.28
C MET A 303 -13.54 1.24 21.88
N GLU A 304 -12.69 0.50 22.59
CA GLU A 304 -11.44 1.04 23.10
C GLU A 304 -10.48 1.33 21.94
N GLU A 305 -9.72 2.42 22.08
CA GLU A 305 -8.70 2.81 21.10
C GLU A 305 -7.62 1.73 21.00
N PRO A 306 -7.45 1.09 19.83
CA PRO A 306 -6.46 0.04 19.64
C PRO A 306 -5.03 0.52 19.85
N ARG A 307 -4.18 -0.40 20.33
CA ARG A 307 -2.74 -0.18 20.51
C ARG A 307 -1.96 -1.15 19.63
N ASP A 308 -2.12 -0.94 18.33
CA ASP A 308 -1.57 -1.79 17.28
C ASP A 308 -0.15 -1.34 16.89
N TRP A 309 0.60 -2.23 16.24
CA TRP A 309 1.92 -1.94 15.70
C TRP A 309 1.80 -1.38 14.28
N GLY A 310 1.26 -0.16 14.15
CA GLY A 310 0.92 0.43 12.86
C GLY A 310 2.12 0.80 12.00
N LEU A 311 2.10 0.39 10.74
CA LEU A 311 3.17 0.63 9.76
C LEU A 311 2.72 1.54 8.61
N SER A 312 1.60 1.21 7.97
CA SER A 312 1.02 1.99 6.87
C SER A 312 -0.42 2.39 7.15
N VAL A 313 -0.86 3.48 6.55
CA VAL A 313 -2.26 3.89 6.51
C VAL A 313 -2.57 4.43 5.13
N MET A 314 -3.72 4.11 4.55
CA MET A 314 -4.16 4.69 3.29
C MET A 314 -5.63 5.10 3.38
N PHE A 315 -5.95 6.28 2.85
CA PHE A 315 -7.32 6.67 2.56
C PHE A 315 -7.71 6.19 1.16
N ARG A 316 -8.86 5.52 1.04
CA ARG A 316 -9.46 5.07 -0.24
C ARG A 316 -10.97 4.96 -0.12
N ASP A 317 -11.68 5.13 -1.21
CA ASP A 317 -13.13 4.84 -1.30
C ASP A 317 -13.34 3.32 -1.48
N ILE A 318 -13.36 2.57 -0.35
CA ILE A 318 -13.37 1.09 -0.34
C ILE A 318 -14.76 0.55 -0.71
N ASP A 319 -15.83 1.19 -0.25
CA ASP A 319 -17.20 0.76 -0.53
C ASP A 319 -17.87 1.45 -1.73
N GLY A 320 -17.20 2.44 -2.33
CA GLY A 320 -17.61 3.10 -3.57
C GLY A 320 -18.66 4.19 -3.37
N ASP A 321 -18.85 4.69 -2.13
CA ASP A 321 -19.78 5.77 -1.81
C ASP A 321 -19.20 7.18 -2.03
N GLY A 322 -17.89 7.27 -2.30
CA GLY A 322 -17.16 8.52 -2.57
C GLY A 322 -16.64 9.24 -1.32
N ALA A 323 -16.82 8.66 -0.13
CA ALA A 323 -16.15 9.08 1.09
C ALA A 323 -14.83 8.31 1.26
N PRO A 324 -13.77 8.95 1.80
CA PRO A 324 -12.52 8.25 2.05
C PRO A 324 -12.65 7.37 3.30
N ASP A 325 -12.47 6.07 3.10
CA ASP A 325 -12.31 5.02 4.11
C ASP A 325 -10.83 4.85 4.50
N ILE A 326 -10.56 4.12 5.58
CA ILE A 326 -9.20 3.93 6.09
C ILE A 326 -8.82 2.44 6.07
N TYR A 327 -7.65 2.14 5.52
CA TYR A 327 -6.95 0.87 5.74
C TYR A 327 -5.66 1.12 6.53
N VAL A 328 -5.47 0.45 7.67
CA VAL A 328 -4.24 0.51 8.49
C VAL A 328 -3.59 -0.86 8.51
N CYS A 329 -2.35 -0.92 8.00
CA CYS A 329 -1.50 -2.10 8.06
C CYS A 329 -0.78 -2.17 9.41
N ASN A 330 -0.85 -3.33 10.04
CA ASN A 330 -0.25 -3.59 11.34
C ASN A 330 0.72 -4.76 11.28
N ASP A 331 1.83 -4.61 12.01
CA ASP A 331 2.87 -5.62 12.13
C ASP A 331 2.48 -6.68 13.18
N THR A 332 2.96 -7.92 13.01
CA THR A 332 2.85 -9.01 13.99
C THR A 332 1.40 -9.34 14.41
N ASP A 333 1.15 -9.84 15.61
CA ASP A 333 -0.19 -10.23 16.08
C ASP A 333 -1.21 -9.08 16.24
N SER A 334 -0.89 -7.86 15.83
CA SER A 334 -1.86 -6.76 15.71
C SER A 334 -2.60 -6.87 14.38
N PRO A 335 -3.93 -7.12 14.35
CA PRO A 335 -4.66 -7.27 13.10
C PRO A 335 -4.81 -5.94 12.38
N ASP A 336 -4.82 -5.98 11.05
CA ASP A 336 -5.15 -4.82 10.22
C ASP A 336 -6.52 -4.22 10.59
N ARG A 337 -6.60 -2.88 10.50
CA ARG A 337 -7.84 -2.14 10.78
C ARG A 337 -8.38 -1.55 9.49
N ILE A 338 -9.64 -1.86 9.19
CA ILE A 338 -10.35 -1.34 8.01
C ILE A 338 -11.59 -0.62 8.51
N TRP A 339 -11.74 0.64 8.15
CA TRP A 339 -12.77 1.53 8.67
C TRP A 339 -13.55 2.19 7.54
N ILE A 340 -14.86 2.00 7.52
CA ILE A 340 -15.77 2.60 6.55
C ILE A 340 -16.33 3.90 7.10
N ASN A 341 -16.12 4.99 6.37
CA ASN A 341 -16.55 6.34 6.70
C ASN A 341 -18.04 6.55 6.38
N ASP A 342 -18.73 7.37 7.14
CA ASP A 342 -20.11 7.79 6.85
C ASP A 342 -20.19 9.08 6.00
N GLY A 343 -19.04 9.55 5.52
CA GLY A 343 -18.88 10.81 4.78
C GLY A 343 -18.78 12.06 5.66
N HIS A 344 -18.91 11.91 6.98
CA HIS A 344 -18.86 12.98 7.99
C HIS A 344 -17.78 12.73 9.05
N GLY A 345 -16.77 11.93 8.69
CA GLY A 345 -15.64 11.60 9.54
C GLY A 345 -15.97 10.66 10.70
N ARG A 346 -17.05 9.88 10.63
CA ARG A 346 -17.29 8.77 11.55
C ARG A 346 -17.10 7.44 10.83
N PHE A 347 -16.43 6.54 11.53
CA PHE A 347 -15.83 5.34 10.99
C PHE A 347 -16.38 4.12 11.71
N ARG A 348 -16.85 3.15 10.93
CA ARG A 348 -17.32 1.86 11.42
C ARG A 348 -16.38 0.77 10.92
N ALA A 349 -15.99 -0.15 11.80
CA ALA A 349 -15.13 -1.27 11.38
C ALA A 349 -15.78 -2.07 10.25
N LEU A 350 -15.01 -2.41 9.21
CA LEU A 350 -15.48 -3.26 8.12
C LEU A 350 -15.85 -4.64 8.68
N GLY A 351 -17.03 -5.13 8.30
CA GLY A 351 -17.54 -6.42 8.75
C GLY A 351 -16.58 -7.58 8.51
N THR A 352 -16.42 -8.44 9.53
CA THR A 352 -15.56 -9.65 9.52
C THR A 352 -15.88 -10.62 8.38
N LYS A 353 -17.09 -10.54 7.78
CA LYS A 353 -17.47 -11.36 6.61
C LYS A 353 -17.03 -10.78 5.26
N SER A 354 -16.76 -9.47 5.18
CA SER A 354 -16.35 -8.80 3.94
C SER A 354 -14.94 -9.19 3.55
N VAL A 355 -14.02 -9.22 4.52
CA VAL A 355 -12.65 -9.72 4.39
C VAL A 355 -12.48 -10.86 5.39
N ARG A 356 -12.23 -12.08 4.90
CA ARG A 356 -12.29 -13.32 5.70
C ARG A 356 -11.00 -13.66 6.43
N HIS A 357 -9.88 -13.12 5.99
CA HIS A 357 -8.58 -13.25 6.63
C HIS A 357 -7.69 -12.10 6.15
N VAL A 358 -6.56 -11.86 6.81
CA VAL A 358 -5.58 -10.81 6.47
C VAL A 358 -4.16 -11.35 6.56
N SER A 359 -3.19 -10.58 6.09
CA SER A 359 -1.77 -10.84 6.29
C SER A 359 -1.42 -10.74 7.79
N LEU A 360 -0.37 -11.44 8.23
CA LEU A 360 0.05 -11.45 9.63
C LEU A 360 0.98 -10.29 9.96
N SER A 361 1.90 -9.95 9.06
CA SER A 361 2.85 -8.85 9.28
C SER A 361 2.71 -7.83 8.16
N SER A 362 1.55 -7.16 8.13
CA SER A 362 1.19 -6.23 7.07
C SER A 362 2.07 -4.98 7.14
N MET A 363 2.87 -4.75 6.10
CA MET A 363 3.77 -3.59 6.03
C MET A 363 3.19 -2.46 5.16
N GLY A 364 2.57 -2.80 4.04
CA GLY A 364 2.04 -1.83 3.08
C GLY A 364 0.87 -2.39 2.27
N VAL A 365 0.08 -1.48 1.72
CA VAL A 365 -1.11 -1.74 0.92
C VAL A 365 -1.15 -0.79 -0.28
N ASP A 366 -1.70 -1.25 -1.41
CA ASP A 366 -2.11 -0.37 -2.51
C ASP A 366 -3.36 -0.93 -3.21
N PHE A 367 -4.05 -0.07 -3.96
CA PHE A 367 -5.38 -0.33 -4.53
C PHE A 367 -5.45 0.04 -6.01
N ALA A 368 -6.00 -0.85 -6.83
CA ALA A 368 -6.26 -0.65 -8.25
C ALA A 368 -7.41 -1.54 -8.75
N ASP A 369 -8.10 -1.14 -9.82
CA ASP A 369 -9.05 -1.99 -10.54
C ASP A 369 -8.29 -2.93 -11.49
N ILE A 370 -7.72 -4.02 -10.95
CA ILE A 370 -6.75 -4.86 -11.66
C ILE A 370 -7.39 -5.76 -12.73
N ASN A 371 -8.71 -5.93 -12.68
CA ASN A 371 -9.48 -6.76 -13.60
C ASN A 371 -10.45 -5.96 -14.50
N ARG A 372 -10.51 -4.63 -14.32
CA ARG A 372 -11.34 -3.68 -15.07
C ARG A 372 -12.84 -3.89 -14.89
N ASP A 373 -13.27 -4.28 -13.68
CA ASP A 373 -14.68 -4.46 -13.33
C ASP A 373 -15.34 -3.23 -12.69
N GLY A 374 -14.57 -2.16 -12.52
CA GLY A 374 -14.99 -0.87 -11.98
C GLY A 374 -14.97 -0.78 -10.46
N ARG A 375 -14.42 -1.77 -9.75
CA ARG A 375 -14.20 -1.75 -8.30
C ARG A 375 -12.70 -1.79 -8.00
N ASP A 376 -12.31 -1.21 -6.87
CA ASP A 376 -10.91 -1.25 -6.44
C ASP A 376 -10.62 -2.59 -5.74
N ASP A 377 -9.68 -3.32 -6.30
CA ASP A 377 -9.01 -4.46 -5.69
C ASP A 377 -7.79 -3.96 -4.90
N PHE A 378 -7.26 -4.77 -3.98
CA PHE A 378 -6.09 -4.35 -3.21
C PHE A 378 -5.15 -5.48 -2.80
N LEU A 379 -3.86 -5.16 -2.74
CA LEU A 379 -2.81 -6.06 -2.28
C LEU A 379 -2.26 -5.57 -0.95
N VAL A 380 -2.11 -6.48 0.00
CA VAL A 380 -1.36 -6.29 1.24
C VAL A 380 -0.12 -7.18 1.21
N VAL A 381 1.04 -6.61 1.50
CA VAL A 381 2.31 -7.34 1.48
C VAL A 381 2.76 -7.77 2.88
N ASP A 382 3.41 -8.93 2.91
CA ASP A 382 3.95 -9.63 4.07
C ASP A 382 5.39 -10.14 3.72
N MET A 383 5.96 -11.01 4.52
CA MET A 383 7.38 -11.39 4.49
C MET A 383 7.65 -12.78 3.91
N MET A 384 6.65 -13.45 3.31
CA MET A 384 6.79 -14.84 2.86
C MET A 384 7.89 -14.97 1.79
N PRO A 385 8.96 -15.76 2.03
CA PRO A 385 10.03 -15.95 1.06
C PRO A 385 9.55 -16.63 -0.23
N ARG A 386 10.11 -16.26 -1.38
CA ARG A 386 9.82 -16.89 -2.68
C ARG A 386 10.46 -18.26 -2.83
N ARG A 387 11.66 -18.45 -2.29
CA ARG A 387 12.42 -19.70 -2.44
C ARG A 387 12.08 -20.69 -1.33
N HIS A 388 11.84 -21.94 -1.70
CA HIS A 388 11.53 -23.01 -0.74
C HIS A 388 12.64 -23.20 0.32
N SER A 389 13.92 -23.12 -0.06
CA SER A 389 15.04 -23.24 0.88
C SER A 389 14.99 -22.21 1.99
N ASP A 390 14.56 -20.99 1.67
CA ASP A 390 14.51 -19.89 2.62
C ASP A 390 13.34 -20.07 3.59
N ARG A 391 12.20 -20.57 3.08
CA ARG A 391 11.03 -20.93 3.91
C ARG A 391 11.35 -21.98 4.98
N LEU A 392 12.37 -22.82 4.79
CA LEU A 392 12.76 -23.83 5.77
C LEU A 392 13.43 -23.24 7.01
N THR A 393 14.10 -22.10 6.88
CA THR A 393 14.73 -21.41 8.03
C THR A 393 13.93 -20.21 8.50
N PHE A 394 13.10 -19.62 7.64
CA PHE A 394 12.25 -18.46 7.92
C PHE A 394 11.03 -18.87 8.74
N MET A 395 11.12 -18.70 10.05
CA MET A 395 10.09 -19.10 11.00
C MET A 395 9.56 -17.87 11.75
N GLU A 396 8.31 -17.53 11.50
CA GLU A 396 7.60 -16.54 12.32
C GLU A 396 7.49 -17.05 13.76
N HIS A 397 7.87 -16.19 14.70
CA HIS A 397 7.85 -16.50 16.13
C HIS A 397 6.42 -16.51 16.67
N GLU A 398 5.55 -15.74 16.04
CA GLU A 398 4.14 -15.65 16.37
C GLU A 398 3.37 -16.60 15.47
N ARG A 399 2.56 -17.45 16.10
CA ARG A 399 1.65 -18.32 15.38
C ARG A 399 0.29 -17.68 15.45
N ALA A 400 -0.30 -17.41 14.29
CA ALA A 400 -1.72 -17.11 14.23
C ALA A 400 -2.49 -18.17 15.03
N PRO A 401 -3.50 -17.79 15.82
CA PRO A 401 -4.36 -18.74 16.50
C PRO A 401 -4.85 -19.78 15.50
N ILE A 402 -4.78 -21.06 15.86
CA ILE A 402 -5.36 -22.12 15.03
C ILE A 402 -6.87 -21.81 14.95
N PRO A 403 -7.42 -21.60 13.73
CA PRO A 403 -8.84 -21.35 13.58
C PRO A 403 -9.62 -22.46 14.27
N VAL A 404 -10.51 -22.08 15.18
CA VAL A 404 -11.32 -23.07 15.90
C VAL A 404 -12.47 -23.48 14.99
N PRO A 405 -12.69 -24.79 14.72
CA PRO A 405 -13.83 -25.22 13.92
C PRO A 405 -15.15 -24.60 14.40
N GLY A 406 -15.89 -23.98 13.48
CA GLY A 406 -17.14 -23.27 13.79
C GLY A 406 -16.98 -21.81 14.22
N GLN A 407 -15.76 -21.34 14.53
CA GLN A 407 -15.43 -19.91 14.63
C GLN A 407 -14.95 -19.44 13.26
N PHE A 408 -15.80 -18.68 12.56
CA PHE A 408 -15.54 -18.17 11.20
C PHE A 408 -15.64 -16.64 11.11
N MET A 409 -15.83 -15.99 12.27
CA MET A 409 -15.96 -14.54 12.43
C MET A 409 -14.68 -13.93 13.04
N ASP A 410 -13.68 -14.75 13.33
CA ASP A 410 -12.42 -14.39 14.00
C ASP A 410 -11.35 -13.83 13.05
N ARG A 411 -11.65 -13.71 11.74
CA ARG A 411 -10.78 -13.16 10.67
C ARG A 411 -9.30 -13.53 10.90
N PRO A 412 -8.89 -14.80 10.65
CA PRO A 412 -7.53 -15.26 10.92
C PRO A 412 -6.47 -14.48 10.12
N GLN A 413 -5.22 -14.57 10.60
CA GLN A 413 -4.06 -13.93 9.98
C GLN A 413 -3.12 -15.00 9.40
N TYR A 414 -2.48 -14.73 8.27
CA TYR A 414 -1.53 -15.63 7.62
C TYR A 414 -0.26 -14.89 7.19
N GLY A 415 0.93 -15.44 7.49
CA GLY A 415 2.23 -14.89 7.08
C GLY A 415 2.50 -15.03 5.59
N ALA A 416 1.74 -14.28 4.78
CA ALA A 416 1.80 -14.24 3.33
C ALA A 416 1.08 -12.99 2.81
N ASN A 417 1.41 -12.56 1.60
CA ASN A 417 0.67 -11.49 0.95
C ASN A 417 -0.78 -11.93 0.73
N THR A 418 -1.69 -10.96 0.76
CA THR A 418 -3.10 -11.16 0.43
C THR A 418 -3.50 -10.21 -0.69
N LEU A 419 -4.21 -10.71 -1.70
CA LEU A 419 -4.71 -9.94 -2.85
C LEU A 419 -6.21 -10.12 -2.90
N PHE A 420 -6.96 -9.05 -2.73
CA PHE A 420 -8.40 -9.06 -2.57
C PHE A 420 -9.11 -8.51 -3.80
N LEU A 421 -9.85 -9.37 -4.50
CA LEU A 421 -10.73 -8.95 -5.58
C LEU A 421 -12.10 -8.52 -5.04
N ALA A 422 -12.53 -7.31 -5.37
CA ALA A 422 -13.79 -6.74 -4.93
C ALA A 422 -14.99 -7.39 -5.63
N ARG A 423 -16.01 -7.76 -4.86
CA ARG A 423 -17.28 -8.28 -5.37
C ARG A 423 -18.39 -7.24 -5.26
N ALA A 424 -19.38 -7.36 -6.12
CA ALA A 424 -20.52 -6.44 -6.17
C ALA A 424 -21.39 -6.43 -4.88
N ASP A 425 -21.21 -7.40 -3.98
CA ASP A 425 -21.93 -7.50 -2.70
C ASP A 425 -21.18 -6.84 -1.52
N GLY A 426 -20.07 -6.13 -1.80
CA GLY A 426 -19.24 -5.49 -0.76
C GLY A 426 -18.32 -6.47 -0.01
N THR A 427 -18.14 -7.70 -0.53
CA THR A 427 -17.17 -8.67 -0.01
C THR A 427 -15.97 -8.80 -0.94
N TYR A 428 -14.90 -9.43 -0.45
CA TYR A 428 -13.67 -9.64 -1.21
C TYR A 428 -13.30 -11.11 -1.36
N ALA A 429 -12.72 -11.46 -2.51
CA ALA A 429 -12.08 -12.75 -2.76
C ALA A 429 -10.58 -12.63 -2.54
N GLU A 430 -10.02 -13.37 -1.58
CA GLU A 430 -8.56 -13.47 -1.50
C GLU A 430 -8.05 -14.43 -2.58
N VAL A 431 -7.10 -13.98 -3.40
CA VAL A 431 -6.63 -14.67 -4.61
C VAL A 431 -5.11 -14.58 -4.83
N ALA A 432 -4.30 -14.16 -3.86
CA ALA A 432 -2.85 -13.93 -4.07
C ALA A 432 -2.14 -15.19 -4.57
N ALA A 433 -2.49 -16.36 -4.04
CA ALA A 433 -1.91 -17.63 -4.50
C ALA A 433 -2.33 -17.98 -5.93
N LEU A 434 -3.60 -17.71 -6.28
CA LEU A 434 -4.15 -17.95 -7.61
C LEU A 434 -3.49 -17.02 -8.65
N MET A 435 -3.27 -15.76 -8.28
CA MET A 435 -2.69 -14.73 -9.15
C MET A 435 -1.16 -14.72 -9.16
N GLY A 436 -0.50 -15.56 -8.33
CA GLY A 436 0.95 -15.74 -8.33
C GLY A 436 1.74 -14.74 -7.48
N VAL A 437 1.08 -13.98 -6.59
CA VAL A 437 1.70 -12.89 -5.80
C VAL A 437 1.68 -13.13 -4.29
N GLN A 438 1.37 -14.34 -3.83
CA GLN A 438 1.33 -14.70 -2.40
C GLN A 438 2.68 -14.53 -1.67
N ALA A 439 3.80 -14.68 -2.40
CA ALA A 439 5.13 -14.63 -1.82
C ALA A 439 6.02 -13.67 -2.61
N THR A 440 6.56 -12.66 -1.92
CA THR A 440 7.41 -11.64 -2.54
C THR A 440 8.69 -11.38 -1.75
N ASP A 441 9.06 -12.22 -0.78
CA ASP A 441 10.13 -11.97 0.21
C ASP A 441 9.74 -10.84 1.19
N TRP A 442 10.72 -10.21 1.87
CA TRP A 442 10.48 -9.21 2.93
C TRP A 442 10.05 -7.86 2.34
N SER A 443 8.74 -7.68 2.16
CA SER A 443 8.16 -6.69 1.26
C SER A 443 7.57 -5.48 1.99
N TRP A 444 7.94 -4.26 1.62
CA TRP A 444 7.54 -3.06 2.39
C TRP A 444 6.47 -2.22 1.71
N ASN A 445 6.69 -1.89 0.44
CA ASN A 445 5.92 -0.86 -0.25
C ASN A 445 5.47 -1.41 -1.62
N PRO A 446 4.24 -1.94 -1.74
CA PRO A 446 3.64 -2.30 -3.02
C PRO A 446 3.08 -1.05 -3.72
N GLN A 447 3.21 -0.96 -5.04
CA GLN A 447 2.55 0.06 -5.83
C GLN A 447 2.03 -0.52 -7.15
N PHE A 448 0.80 -0.15 -7.50
CA PHE A 448 0.19 -0.42 -8.79
C PHE A 448 0.55 0.69 -9.78
N VAL A 449 1.11 0.32 -10.94
CA VAL A 449 1.50 1.24 -12.01
C VAL A 449 1.51 0.51 -13.35
N ASP A 450 0.98 1.12 -14.40
CA ASP A 450 1.00 0.56 -15.76
C ASP A 450 2.35 0.88 -16.43
N VAL A 451 3.30 -0.07 -16.38
CA VAL A 451 4.69 0.12 -16.83
C VAL A 451 4.79 0.05 -18.35
N ASP A 452 4.03 -0.84 -18.98
CA ASP A 452 4.04 -1.01 -20.43
C ASP A 452 2.96 -0.22 -21.17
N LEU A 453 2.12 0.51 -20.42
CA LEU A 453 1.06 1.38 -20.90
C LEU A 453 0.07 0.60 -21.79
N ASP A 454 -0.25 -0.64 -21.40
CA ASP A 454 -1.24 -1.48 -22.06
C ASP A 454 -2.67 -1.28 -21.50
N GLY A 455 -2.79 -0.52 -20.42
CA GLY A 455 -4.04 -0.19 -19.75
C GLY A 455 -4.37 -1.13 -18.60
N TYR A 456 -3.44 -1.90 -18.05
CA TYR A 456 -3.60 -2.65 -16.80
C TYR A 456 -2.48 -2.28 -15.84
N GLU A 457 -2.80 -1.91 -14.59
CA GLU A 457 -1.74 -1.63 -13.63
C GLU A 457 -0.96 -2.90 -13.28
N ASP A 458 0.35 -2.84 -13.46
CA ASP A 458 1.36 -3.80 -13.03
C ASP A 458 1.71 -3.56 -11.55
N LEU A 459 2.50 -4.45 -10.97
CA LEU A 459 2.87 -4.41 -9.56
C LEU A 459 4.38 -4.26 -9.37
N ILE A 460 4.80 -3.22 -8.65
CA ILE A 460 6.19 -3.06 -8.19
C ILE A 460 6.24 -3.08 -6.66
N ILE A 461 7.29 -3.68 -6.08
CA ILE A 461 7.40 -3.82 -4.62
C ILE A 461 8.82 -3.55 -4.14
N ALA A 462 8.98 -2.66 -3.15
CA ALA A 462 10.24 -2.46 -2.44
C ALA A 462 10.50 -3.60 -1.44
N ASN A 463 11.73 -4.13 -1.42
CA ASN A 463 12.06 -5.33 -0.68
C ASN A 463 13.40 -5.26 0.08
N GLY A 464 13.53 -6.14 1.07
CA GLY A 464 14.75 -6.42 1.80
C GLY A 464 14.65 -6.02 3.26
N PHE A 465 15.55 -6.52 4.08
CA PHE A 465 15.63 -6.13 5.47
C PHE A 465 17.07 -6.17 5.97
N HIS A 466 17.39 -5.36 6.97
CA HIS A 466 18.77 -5.25 7.47
C HIS A 466 19.32 -6.62 7.89
N ARG A 467 18.53 -7.44 8.59
CA ARG A 467 18.89 -8.80 9.01
C ARG A 467 17.67 -9.69 9.05
N ASN A 468 17.77 -10.92 8.56
CA ASN A 468 16.71 -11.91 8.70
C ASN A 468 16.59 -12.36 10.16
N VAL A 469 15.81 -11.64 10.96
CA VAL A 469 15.57 -11.95 12.39
C VAL A 469 14.67 -13.17 12.58
N LEU A 470 14.10 -13.70 11.49
CA LEU A 470 13.26 -14.91 11.47
C LEU A 470 14.05 -16.17 11.09
N ASP A 471 15.38 -16.06 10.92
CA ASP A 471 16.23 -17.22 10.65
C ASP A 471 16.39 -18.11 11.90
N SER A 472 15.74 -19.28 11.86
CA SER A 472 15.71 -20.24 12.97
C SER A 472 17.06 -20.89 13.28
N ASP A 473 17.94 -21.04 12.29
CA ASP A 473 19.31 -21.53 12.48
C ASP A 473 20.16 -20.51 13.26
N ALA A 474 20.06 -19.23 12.90
CA ALA A 474 20.69 -18.14 13.63
C ALA A 474 20.13 -18.05 15.06
N ALA A 475 18.81 -18.17 15.24
CA ALA A 475 18.19 -18.21 16.56
C ALA A 475 18.73 -19.36 17.43
N ALA A 476 18.90 -20.56 16.85
CA ALA A 476 19.49 -21.71 17.55
C ALA A 476 20.93 -21.44 17.99
N ARG A 477 21.76 -20.80 17.14
CA ARG A 477 23.14 -20.42 17.46
C ARG A 477 23.20 -19.35 18.56
N VAL A 478 22.37 -18.31 18.47
CA VAL A 478 22.25 -17.27 19.50
C VAL A 478 21.91 -17.92 20.85
N ASN A 479 20.93 -18.82 20.87
CA ASN A 479 20.54 -19.55 22.08
C ASN A 479 21.65 -20.45 22.63
N ALA A 480 22.44 -21.09 21.76
CA ALA A 480 23.59 -21.89 22.18
C ALA A 480 24.69 -21.02 22.83
N GLU A 481 25.02 -19.86 22.26
CA GLU A 481 26.00 -18.92 22.83
C GLU A 481 25.57 -18.38 24.19
N LYS A 482 24.28 -17.99 24.34
CA LYS A 482 23.72 -17.55 25.63
C LYS A 482 23.79 -18.64 26.71
N LYS A 483 23.67 -19.92 26.34
CA LYS A 483 23.78 -21.06 27.27
C LYS A 483 25.24 -21.41 27.61
N ALA A 484 26.16 -21.25 26.66
CA ALA A 484 27.55 -21.66 26.81
C ALA A 484 28.39 -20.66 27.63
N ARG A 485 28.02 -19.38 27.64
CA ARG A 485 28.83 -18.30 28.22
C ARG A 485 27.97 -17.34 29.05
N ARG A 486 28.56 -16.75 30.08
CA ARG A 486 27.96 -15.61 30.78
C ARG A 486 28.30 -14.33 30.01
N LEU A 487 27.29 -13.73 29.38
CA LEU A 487 27.43 -12.53 28.57
C LEU A 487 27.01 -11.28 29.34
N SER A 488 27.65 -10.14 29.06
CA SER A 488 27.11 -8.83 29.43
C SER A 488 25.90 -8.49 28.54
N PRO A 489 25.02 -7.55 28.94
CA PRO A 489 23.88 -7.14 28.11
C PRO A 489 24.29 -6.72 26.70
N MET A 490 25.37 -5.95 26.56
CA MET A 490 25.87 -5.55 25.26
C MET A 490 26.40 -6.75 24.46
N GLN A 491 27.11 -7.68 25.08
CA GLN A 491 27.55 -8.90 24.39
C GLN A 491 26.36 -9.75 23.89
N GLU A 492 25.27 -9.78 24.65
CA GLU A 492 24.04 -10.46 24.23
C GLU A 492 23.38 -9.76 23.04
N LEU A 493 23.29 -8.42 23.04
CA LEU A 493 22.80 -7.66 21.88
C LEU A 493 23.69 -7.87 20.64
N GLN A 494 25.02 -7.97 20.82
CA GLN A 494 25.95 -8.25 19.72
C GLN A 494 25.69 -9.61 19.06
N LEU A 495 25.09 -10.58 19.76
CA LEU A 495 24.71 -11.86 19.15
C LEU A 495 23.66 -11.69 18.03
N ARG A 496 22.89 -10.59 18.00
CA ARG A 496 21.95 -10.33 16.89
C ARG A 496 22.69 -10.14 15.55
N LYS A 497 24.00 -9.91 15.56
CA LYS A 497 24.82 -9.92 14.33
C LYS A 497 24.93 -11.30 13.67
N LEU A 498 24.60 -12.37 14.39
CA LEU A 498 24.58 -13.74 13.86
C LEU A 498 23.42 -13.96 12.88
N TYR A 499 22.36 -13.15 12.96
CA TYR A 499 21.32 -13.15 11.94
C TYR A 499 21.89 -12.62 10.62
N PRO A 500 21.73 -13.37 9.50
CA PRO A 500 22.30 -13.00 8.22
C PRO A 500 21.65 -11.73 7.67
N ALA A 501 22.40 -10.96 6.88
CA ALA A 501 21.83 -9.86 6.12
C ALA A 501 20.79 -10.38 5.11
N TRP A 502 19.77 -9.59 4.82
CA TRP A 502 18.70 -9.95 3.87
C TRP A 502 18.54 -8.87 2.78
N PRO A 503 19.54 -8.68 1.90
CA PRO A 503 19.34 -7.83 0.73
C PRO A 503 18.28 -8.49 -0.17
N GLY A 504 17.11 -7.87 -0.26
CA GLY A 504 16.02 -8.30 -1.14
C GLY A 504 16.31 -7.88 -2.57
N SER A 505 15.84 -8.67 -3.54
CA SER A 505 15.69 -8.21 -4.93
C SER A 505 14.24 -7.76 -5.09
N ASN A 506 14.05 -6.51 -5.49
CA ASN A 506 12.72 -5.92 -5.63
C ASN A 506 11.94 -6.67 -6.72
N PRO A 507 10.80 -7.31 -6.39
CA PRO A 507 10.00 -7.97 -7.40
C PRO A 507 9.16 -6.94 -8.16
N CYS A 508 8.94 -7.25 -9.44
CA CYS A 508 8.01 -6.54 -10.29
C CYS A 508 7.22 -7.57 -11.09
N PHE A 509 5.93 -7.32 -11.29
CA PHE A 509 5.06 -8.23 -12.01
C PHE A 509 4.16 -7.51 -12.99
N ARG A 510 4.10 -8.02 -14.21
CA ARG A 510 3.16 -7.58 -15.23
C ARG A 510 1.77 -8.16 -14.99
N ASN A 511 0.74 -7.33 -15.07
CA ASN A 511 -0.65 -7.79 -15.04
C ASN A 511 -1.05 -8.36 -16.41
N THR A 512 -1.63 -9.56 -16.42
CA THR A 512 -2.05 -10.25 -17.67
C THR A 512 -3.51 -9.98 -18.06
N GLY A 513 -4.13 -8.96 -17.46
CA GLY A 513 -5.52 -8.57 -17.73
C GLY A 513 -6.52 -9.38 -16.91
N GLY A 514 -6.29 -9.49 -15.60
CA GLY A 514 -7.14 -10.25 -14.66
C GLY A 514 -6.90 -11.77 -14.66
N GLY A 515 -5.97 -12.28 -15.47
CA GLY A 515 -5.56 -13.69 -15.52
C GLY A 515 -4.45 -14.07 -14.53
N GLY A 516 -3.88 -13.09 -13.81
CA GLY A 516 -2.74 -13.24 -12.91
C GLY A 516 -1.58 -12.31 -13.25
N PHE A 517 -0.47 -12.50 -12.56
CA PHE A 517 0.73 -11.67 -12.68
C PHE A 517 1.93 -12.49 -13.17
N GLU A 518 2.72 -11.92 -14.09
CA GLU A 518 3.96 -12.48 -14.64
C GLU A 518 5.18 -11.75 -14.05
N GLU A 519 6.19 -12.47 -13.54
CA GLU A 519 7.40 -11.82 -12.97
C GLU A 519 8.23 -11.14 -14.06
N MET A 520 8.50 -9.85 -13.87
CA MET A 520 9.20 -8.97 -14.81
C MET A 520 10.36 -8.21 -14.18
N GLY A 521 10.74 -8.45 -12.92
CA GLY A 521 11.79 -7.70 -12.21
C GLY A 521 13.05 -7.52 -13.03
N ARG A 522 13.60 -8.61 -13.57
CA ARG A 522 14.80 -8.54 -14.42
C ARG A 522 14.50 -8.02 -15.83
N GLY A 523 13.34 -8.37 -16.38
CA GLY A 523 12.92 -7.98 -17.73
C GLY A 523 12.74 -6.47 -17.88
N TRP A 524 12.28 -5.81 -16.81
CA TRP A 524 12.04 -4.38 -16.71
C TRP A 524 13.10 -3.66 -15.86
N GLY A 525 14.22 -4.30 -15.51
CA GLY A 525 15.32 -3.62 -14.80
C GLY A 525 14.96 -3.09 -13.40
N PHE A 526 13.93 -3.67 -12.77
CA PHE A 526 13.49 -3.32 -11.41
C PHE A 526 14.11 -4.23 -10.33
N ASP A 527 14.81 -5.30 -10.70
CA ASP A 527 15.37 -6.34 -9.81
C ASP A 527 16.56 -5.92 -8.94
N GLY A 528 16.74 -4.61 -8.72
CA GLY A 528 17.77 -4.04 -7.86
C GLY A 528 17.85 -4.75 -6.51
N SER A 529 19.06 -5.06 -6.06
CA SER A 529 19.31 -5.79 -4.81
C SER A 529 19.79 -4.85 -3.71
N GLY A 530 19.16 -4.91 -2.54
CA GLY A 530 19.46 -4.04 -1.41
C GLY A 530 18.42 -4.16 -0.30
N VAL A 531 18.37 -3.16 0.57
CA VAL A 531 17.29 -3.01 1.55
C VAL A 531 16.50 -1.77 1.15
N SER A 532 15.56 -1.95 0.23
CA SER A 532 14.69 -0.90 -0.29
C SER A 532 13.42 -0.88 0.56
N GLN A 533 13.10 0.23 1.20
CA GLN A 533 11.96 0.32 2.13
C GLN A 533 10.93 1.32 1.65
N GLY A 534 11.21 2.62 1.76
CA GLY A 534 10.32 3.64 1.21
C GLY A 534 10.50 3.78 -0.30
N MET A 535 9.38 3.96 -1.01
CA MET A 535 9.32 4.14 -2.45
C MET A 535 8.25 5.16 -2.81
N ALA A 536 8.52 6.03 -3.78
CA ALA A 536 7.56 7.01 -4.30
C ALA A 536 7.70 7.14 -5.81
N MET A 537 6.63 7.60 -6.46
CA MET A 537 6.57 7.81 -7.91
C MET A 537 6.22 9.25 -8.27
N GLY A 538 6.80 9.77 -9.35
CA GLY A 538 6.56 11.11 -9.89
C GLY A 538 7.15 11.25 -11.29
N ASP A 539 6.71 12.25 -12.05
CA ASP A 539 7.20 12.54 -13.41
C ASP A 539 8.43 13.47 -13.29
N LEU A 540 9.63 12.90 -13.13
CA LEU A 540 10.85 13.65 -12.80
C LEU A 540 11.50 14.29 -14.02
N ASP A 541 11.22 13.80 -15.23
CA ASP A 541 11.71 14.39 -16.48
C ASP A 541 10.64 15.02 -17.38
N ASN A 542 9.40 15.11 -16.89
CA ASN A 542 8.26 15.77 -17.53
C ASN A 542 7.87 15.13 -18.88
N ASP A 543 8.02 13.81 -19.00
CA ASP A 543 7.69 13.04 -20.20
C ASP A 543 6.33 12.34 -20.13
N GLY A 544 5.65 12.45 -18.98
CA GLY A 544 4.28 11.99 -18.75
C GLY A 544 4.14 10.53 -18.34
N ASP A 545 5.23 9.80 -18.11
CA ASP A 545 5.22 8.57 -17.31
C ASP A 545 5.72 8.82 -15.87
N LEU A 546 5.67 7.79 -15.03
CA LEU A 546 6.06 7.90 -13.62
C LEU A 546 7.40 7.19 -13.39
N ASP A 547 8.38 7.96 -12.94
CA ASP A 547 9.67 7.50 -12.45
C ASP A 547 9.58 7.00 -11.01
N VAL A 548 10.55 6.20 -10.59
CA VAL A 548 10.57 5.61 -9.24
C VAL A 548 11.80 6.07 -8.47
N VAL A 549 11.57 6.52 -7.24
CA VAL A 549 12.64 6.84 -6.28
C VAL A 549 12.50 5.94 -5.05
N MET A 550 13.62 5.36 -4.60
CA MET A 550 13.66 4.48 -3.43
C MET A 550 14.66 4.96 -2.38
N ASN A 551 14.25 4.89 -1.13
CA ASN A 551 15.11 5.06 0.04
C ASN A 551 15.68 3.70 0.45
N ASN A 552 17.00 3.54 0.23
CA ASN A 552 17.72 2.31 0.50
C ASN A 552 18.48 2.41 1.82
N LEU A 553 18.19 1.51 2.76
CA LEU A 553 18.89 1.46 4.04
C LEU A 553 20.33 0.97 3.86
N ASN A 554 21.29 1.75 4.35
CA ASN A 554 22.73 1.55 4.19
C ASN A 554 23.22 1.46 2.73
N GLY A 555 22.45 1.99 1.78
CA GLY A 555 22.81 2.08 0.35
C GLY A 555 22.48 3.45 -0.24
N GLU A 556 23.06 3.76 -1.41
CA GLU A 556 22.66 4.95 -2.17
C GLU A 556 21.18 4.85 -2.55
N ALA A 557 20.44 5.95 -2.52
CA ALA A 557 19.07 5.97 -3.04
C ALA A 557 19.03 5.55 -4.52
N SER A 558 17.99 4.80 -4.90
CA SER A 558 17.75 4.45 -6.29
C SER A 558 16.89 5.53 -6.94
N VAL A 559 17.30 6.00 -8.13
CA VAL A 559 16.48 6.81 -9.03
C VAL A 559 16.35 6.03 -10.32
N LEU A 560 15.16 5.50 -10.58
CA LEU A 560 14.86 4.70 -11.75
C LEU A 560 14.02 5.53 -12.70
N ARG A 561 14.58 5.79 -13.89
CA ARG A 561 13.82 6.38 -14.98
C ARG A 561 12.91 5.34 -15.61
N ASN A 562 11.64 5.64 -15.79
CA ASN A 562 10.75 4.82 -16.59
C ASN A 562 11.07 5.04 -18.09
N GLU A 563 11.19 3.95 -18.84
CA GLU A 563 11.52 3.99 -20.27
C GLU A 563 10.32 3.56 -21.13
N GLY A 564 9.09 3.62 -20.59
CA GLY A 564 7.87 3.25 -21.29
C GLY A 564 7.66 4.02 -22.60
N GLY A 565 7.66 3.31 -23.74
CA GLY A 565 7.41 3.92 -25.06
C GLY A 565 5.93 4.10 -25.43
N GLY A 566 5.00 3.72 -24.55
CA GLY A 566 3.57 3.73 -24.82
C GLY A 566 2.95 5.13 -24.83
N ALA A 567 1.88 5.29 -25.61
CA ALA A 567 1.11 6.53 -25.62
C ALA A 567 0.31 6.66 -24.32
N ARG A 568 0.27 7.87 -23.75
CA ARG A 568 -0.24 8.11 -22.39
C ARG A 568 -0.97 9.43 -22.22
N VAL A 569 -1.76 9.55 -21.16
CA VAL A 569 -2.22 10.83 -20.63
C VAL A 569 -1.93 10.86 -19.14
N ALA A 570 -1.27 11.92 -18.71
CA ALA A 570 -1.03 12.21 -17.31
C ALA A 570 -2.06 13.27 -16.84
N VAL A 571 -2.66 13.07 -15.68
CA VAL A 571 -3.75 13.90 -15.15
C VAL A 571 -3.34 14.42 -13.78
N ARG A 572 -3.21 15.75 -13.67
CA ARG A 572 -3.21 16.50 -12.40
C ARG A 572 -4.60 17.09 -12.19
N LEU A 573 -4.97 17.32 -10.94
CA LEU A 573 -6.23 17.94 -10.59
C LEU A 573 -5.99 19.28 -9.88
N ARG A 574 -6.92 20.21 -10.10
CA ARG A 574 -7.00 21.47 -9.38
C ARG A 574 -8.36 21.56 -8.71
N GLY A 575 -8.42 21.16 -7.45
CA GLY A 575 -9.62 21.23 -6.62
C GLY A 575 -10.03 22.67 -6.31
N ALA A 576 -11.26 22.84 -5.83
CA ALA A 576 -11.73 24.11 -5.29
C ALA A 576 -11.72 24.07 -3.76
N GLY A 577 -11.20 25.11 -3.10
CA GLY A 577 -11.09 25.15 -1.65
C GLY A 577 -9.71 24.68 -1.17
N GLY A 578 -9.63 24.14 0.05
CA GLY A 578 -8.38 23.69 0.68
C GLY A 578 -7.80 22.39 0.11
N ASN A 579 -8.63 21.53 -0.49
CA ASN A 579 -8.19 20.32 -1.19
C ASN A 579 -7.72 20.65 -2.62
N THR A 580 -6.63 21.41 -2.75
CA THR A 580 -6.17 21.99 -4.02
C THR A 580 -5.71 20.95 -5.04
N GLN A 581 -5.26 19.78 -4.57
CA GLN A 581 -4.83 18.67 -5.43
C GLN A 581 -5.97 17.68 -5.77
N GLY A 582 -7.20 17.91 -5.30
CA GLY A 582 -8.35 17.06 -5.59
C GLY A 582 -8.23 15.64 -5.01
N ILE A 583 -7.61 15.50 -3.84
CA ILE A 583 -7.45 14.23 -3.13
C ILE A 583 -8.83 13.59 -2.87
N GLY A 584 -8.93 12.27 -3.10
CA GLY A 584 -10.18 11.51 -3.06
C GLY A 584 -11.01 11.59 -4.35
N ALA A 585 -10.61 12.39 -5.34
CA ALA A 585 -11.31 12.41 -6.63
C ALA A 585 -10.98 11.16 -7.46
N ARG A 586 -12.01 10.55 -8.06
CA ARG A 586 -11.88 9.39 -8.95
C ARG A 586 -11.83 9.85 -10.40
N ILE A 587 -10.75 9.49 -11.08
CA ILE A 587 -10.51 9.79 -12.49
C ILE A 587 -10.83 8.53 -13.30
N LYS A 588 -11.65 8.69 -14.34
CA LYS A 588 -12.00 7.64 -15.29
C LYS A 588 -11.63 8.08 -16.70
N VAL A 589 -10.91 7.24 -17.43
CA VAL A 589 -10.48 7.52 -18.81
C VAL A 589 -11.10 6.53 -19.78
N ARG A 590 -11.72 7.05 -20.85
CA ARG A 590 -12.33 6.27 -21.94
C ARG A 590 -11.74 6.64 -23.30
N GLY A 591 -11.80 5.69 -24.23
CA GLY A 591 -11.26 5.85 -25.59
C GLY A 591 -9.80 5.42 -25.75
N GLY A 592 -9.18 4.91 -24.68
CA GLY A 592 -7.88 4.24 -24.68
C GLY A 592 -7.98 2.75 -25.02
N PRO A 593 -6.97 1.93 -24.67
CA PRO A 593 -7.02 0.48 -24.92
C PRO A 593 -8.12 -0.21 -24.11
N VAL A 594 -8.35 0.24 -22.88
CA VAL A 594 -9.45 -0.17 -21.99
C VAL A 594 -9.99 1.04 -21.21
N GLU A 595 -11.17 0.90 -20.58
CA GLU A 595 -11.63 1.87 -19.58
C GLU A 595 -10.75 1.71 -18.33
N GLN A 596 -10.19 2.81 -17.85
CA GLN A 596 -9.26 2.82 -16.72
C GLN A 596 -9.78 3.75 -15.63
N THR A 597 -9.54 3.40 -14.37
CA THR A 597 -9.91 4.23 -13.22
C THR A 597 -8.82 4.27 -12.18
N GLN A 598 -8.52 5.46 -11.68
CA GLN A 598 -7.59 5.67 -10.56
C GLN A 598 -8.12 6.79 -9.65
N GLU A 599 -7.78 6.71 -8.37
CA GLU A 599 -8.13 7.72 -7.37
C GLU A 599 -6.91 8.61 -7.05
N MET A 600 -7.13 9.91 -6.89
CA MET A 600 -6.08 10.82 -6.43
C MET A 600 -5.86 10.66 -4.92
N ILE A 601 -4.62 10.44 -4.47
CA ILE A 601 -4.28 10.18 -3.06
C ILE A 601 -3.17 11.12 -2.59
N ALA A 602 -3.10 11.39 -1.29
CA ALA A 602 -2.00 12.09 -0.65
C ALA A 602 -1.40 11.23 0.48
N GLY A 603 -0.10 10.94 0.34
CA GLY A 603 0.60 10.03 1.25
C GLY A 603 0.13 8.57 1.12
N GLY A 604 0.22 7.85 2.23
CA GLY A 604 -0.33 6.52 2.45
C GLY A 604 0.42 5.32 1.88
N ARG A 605 1.48 5.55 1.09
CA ARG A 605 2.45 4.51 0.74
C ARG A 605 3.41 4.32 1.92
N TYR A 606 3.94 3.11 2.11
CA TYR A 606 4.80 2.81 3.26
C TYR A 606 5.95 3.84 3.38
N LEU A 607 5.87 4.65 4.45
CA LEU A 607 6.75 5.77 4.79
C LEU A 607 6.87 6.90 3.73
N SER A 608 6.08 6.90 2.67
CA SER A 608 6.33 7.75 1.52
C SER A 608 5.10 8.47 0.96
N GLY A 609 5.33 9.64 0.39
CA GLY A 609 4.35 10.42 -0.37
C GLY A 609 4.76 10.53 -1.84
N ALA A 610 3.85 10.19 -2.75
CA ALA A 610 4.07 10.32 -4.18
C ALA A 610 3.53 11.65 -4.71
N GLU A 611 3.94 12.01 -5.93
CA GLU A 611 3.37 13.15 -6.62
C GLU A 611 1.87 12.93 -6.87
N ALA A 612 1.05 13.98 -6.70
CA ALA A 612 -0.39 13.96 -7.01
C ALA A 612 -0.63 13.99 -8.54
N LEU A 613 -0.23 12.92 -9.21
CA LEU A 613 -0.35 12.72 -10.65
C LEU A 613 -0.82 11.28 -10.94
N ARG A 614 -1.68 11.13 -11.96
CA ARG A 614 -2.16 9.83 -12.43
C ARG A 614 -1.90 9.65 -13.91
N VAL A 615 -1.40 8.50 -14.32
CA VAL A 615 -1.03 8.20 -15.70
C VAL A 615 -1.92 7.06 -16.22
N PHE A 616 -2.42 7.25 -17.44
CA PHE A 616 -3.32 6.32 -18.12
C PHE A 616 -2.80 5.98 -19.51
N ALA A 617 -2.93 4.73 -19.91
CA ALA A 617 -2.63 4.30 -21.27
C ALA A 617 -3.61 4.96 -22.27
N ALA A 618 -3.06 5.60 -23.31
CA ALA A 618 -3.84 6.21 -24.38
C ALA A 618 -3.99 5.31 -25.60
N GLY A 619 -3.09 4.34 -25.78
CA GLY A 619 -3.06 3.45 -26.94
C GLY A 619 -3.07 4.22 -28.28
N ARG A 620 -4.03 3.92 -29.15
CA ARG A 620 -4.23 4.63 -30.43
C ARG A 620 -5.31 5.72 -30.36
N GLY A 621 -5.79 6.04 -29.16
CA GLY A 621 -6.83 7.03 -28.94
C GLY A 621 -6.39 8.41 -29.43
N THR A 622 -7.18 9.02 -30.31
CA THR A 622 -6.93 10.39 -30.80
C THR A 622 -7.71 11.44 -30.02
N ASN A 623 -8.69 11.01 -29.21
CA ASN A 623 -9.55 11.86 -28.40
C ASN A 623 -10.11 11.04 -27.22
N LEU A 624 -9.45 11.17 -26.07
CA LEU A 624 -9.80 10.47 -24.83
C LEU A 624 -10.80 11.31 -24.05
N GLU A 625 -11.79 10.66 -23.46
CA GLU A 625 -12.70 11.29 -22.50
C GLU A 625 -12.14 11.05 -21.10
N VAL A 626 -11.85 12.13 -20.38
CA VAL A 626 -11.46 12.08 -18.96
C VAL A 626 -12.62 12.62 -18.14
N GLU A 627 -13.16 11.76 -17.30
CA GLU A 627 -14.19 12.07 -16.33
C GLU A 627 -13.56 12.13 -14.93
N VAL A 628 -13.80 13.20 -14.20
CA VAL A 628 -13.38 13.34 -12.80
C VAL A 628 -14.64 13.43 -11.95
N LYS A 629 -14.82 12.48 -11.03
CA LYS A 629 -15.79 12.55 -9.95
C LYS A 629 -15.07 13.11 -8.72
N TRP A 630 -15.45 14.32 -8.30
CA TRP A 630 -14.81 15.03 -7.19
C TRP A 630 -15.44 14.62 -5.85
N ARG A 631 -14.65 14.67 -4.76
CA ARG A 631 -15.10 14.37 -3.39
C ARG A 631 -16.37 15.13 -2.99
N GLY A 632 -16.48 16.39 -3.40
CA GLY A 632 -17.67 17.23 -3.16
C GLY A 632 -18.92 16.88 -3.99
N GLY A 633 -18.95 15.74 -4.69
CA GLY A 633 -20.09 15.29 -5.50
C GLY A 633 -20.26 16.00 -6.85
N ARG A 634 -19.28 16.82 -7.25
CA ARG A 634 -19.22 17.45 -8.58
C ARG A 634 -18.57 16.53 -9.61
N ARG A 635 -18.75 16.84 -10.88
CA ARG A 635 -18.16 16.09 -12.00
C ARG A 635 -17.62 17.01 -13.09
N SER A 636 -16.42 16.71 -13.55
CA SER A 636 -15.82 17.31 -14.75
C SER A 636 -15.73 16.25 -15.85
N VAL A 637 -15.99 16.63 -17.10
CA VAL A 637 -15.76 15.78 -18.27
C VAL A 637 -15.05 16.61 -19.33
N VAL A 638 -13.84 16.19 -19.70
CA VAL A 638 -13.01 16.86 -20.70
C VAL A 638 -12.56 15.89 -21.78
N ARG A 639 -12.19 16.44 -22.94
CA ARG A 639 -11.69 15.67 -24.08
C ARG A 639 -10.24 16.00 -24.33
N VAL A 640 -9.34 15.05 -24.09
CA VAL A 640 -7.89 15.24 -24.14
C VAL A 640 -7.27 14.44 -25.28
N LYS A 641 -6.11 14.86 -25.76
CA LYS A 641 -5.34 14.10 -26.76
C LYS A 641 -4.34 13.21 -26.04
N ALA A 642 -3.95 12.12 -26.70
CA ALA A 642 -2.80 11.33 -26.26
C ALA A 642 -1.53 12.20 -26.17
N ASN A 643 -0.61 11.76 -25.31
CA ASN A 643 0.70 12.34 -25.03
C ASN A 643 0.58 13.77 -24.49
N GLN A 644 -0.29 13.95 -23.50
CA GLN A 644 -0.46 15.20 -22.79
C GLN A 644 -0.44 14.99 -21.28
N VAL A 645 0.16 15.92 -20.55
CA VAL A 645 -0.16 16.18 -19.15
C VAL A 645 -1.29 17.20 -19.14
N CYS A 646 -2.43 16.85 -18.57
CA CYS A 646 -3.55 17.77 -18.38
C CYS A 646 -3.75 18.08 -16.90
N GLU A 647 -4.16 19.32 -16.62
CA GLU A 647 -4.64 19.72 -15.30
C GLU A 647 -6.11 20.15 -15.43
N ILE A 648 -6.98 19.45 -14.73
CA ILE A 648 -8.44 19.62 -14.79
C ILE A 648 -8.90 20.42 -13.59
N ASP A 649 -9.71 21.46 -13.84
CA ASP A 649 -10.16 22.40 -12.83
C ASP A 649 -11.56 22.03 -12.32
N GLU A 650 -11.73 21.99 -11.00
CA GLU A 650 -13.02 21.70 -10.38
C GLU A 650 -14.00 22.88 -10.49
N ARG A 651 -13.53 24.12 -10.69
CA ARG A 651 -14.41 25.30 -10.78
C ARG A 651 -15.39 25.25 -11.96
N ASP A 652 -15.01 24.53 -13.02
CA ASP A 652 -15.85 24.29 -14.19
C ASP A 652 -16.70 23.00 -14.07
N ALA A 653 -16.61 22.29 -12.93
CA ALA A 653 -17.34 21.06 -12.67
C ALA A 653 -18.84 21.34 -12.46
N VAL A 654 -19.67 20.41 -12.92
CA VAL A 654 -21.13 20.46 -12.75
C VAL A 654 -21.54 19.60 -11.56
N ALA A 655 -22.54 20.07 -10.79
CA ALA A 655 -23.14 19.25 -9.74
C ALA A 655 -23.82 18.02 -10.37
N VAL A 656 -23.58 16.85 -9.80
CA VAL A 656 -24.27 15.62 -10.20
C VAL A 656 -25.24 15.24 -9.09
N ALA A 657 -26.41 14.71 -9.46
CA ALA A 657 -27.27 14.10 -8.48
C ALA A 657 -26.53 12.91 -7.85
N VAL A 658 -26.54 12.80 -6.53
CA VAL A 658 -25.96 11.65 -5.82
C VAL A 658 -26.55 10.38 -6.42
N GLU A 659 -25.72 9.53 -7.03
CA GLU A 659 -26.14 8.22 -7.49
C GLU A 659 -26.48 7.40 -6.24
N THR A 660 -27.77 7.16 -6.00
CA THR A 660 -28.17 6.23 -4.93
C THR A 660 -27.57 4.88 -5.22
N ALA A 661 -26.79 4.33 -4.27
CA ALA A 661 -26.23 2.99 -4.36
C ALA A 661 -27.29 2.02 -4.88
N LYS A 662 -26.96 1.33 -5.98
CA LYS A 662 -27.87 0.37 -6.59
C LYS A 662 -28.15 -0.69 -5.53
N ALA A 663 -29.43 -0.92 -5.22
CA ALA A 663 -29.80 -1.96 -4.25
C ALA A 663 -29.12 -3.27 -4.67
N PRO A 664 -28.51 -4.01 -3.72
CA PRO A 664 -27.85 -5.27 -4.04
C PRO A 664 -28.84 -6.15 -4.81
N GLU A 665 -28.35 -6.77 -5.89
CA GLU A 665 -29.19 -7.67 -6.68
C GLU A 665 -29.77 -8.75 -5.74
N ALA A 666 -31.04 -9.11 -5.93
CA ALA A 666 -31.68 -10.09 -5.08
C ALA A 666 -30.89 -11.40 -5.12
N ALA A 667 -30.39 -11.84 -3.97
CA ALA A 667 -29.62 -13.05 -3.87
C ALA A 667 -30.44 -14.23 -4.42
N VAL A 668 -29.81 -15.03 -5.29
CA VAL A 668 -30.43 -16.26 -5.84
C VAL A 668 -30.64 -17.31 -4.74
N PHE A 669 -29.90 -17.21 -3.65
CA PHE A 669 -29.98 -18.08 -2.47
C PHE A 669 -30.37 -17.28 -1.22
N GLU A 670 -31.18 -17.88 -0.35
CA GLU A 670 -31.42 -17.41 1.03
C GLU A 670 -30.67 -18.30 2.03
N ASP A 671 -30.14 -17.73 3.12
CA ASP A 671 -29.60 -18.53 4.22
C ASP A 671 -30.73 -19.21 5.00
N ALA A 672 -30.92 -20.50 4.73
CA ALA A 672 -31.91 -21.35 5.39
C ALA A 672 -31.31 -22.20 6.52
N SER A 673 -30.07 -21.95 6.95
CA SER A 673 -29.36 -22.79 7.94
C SER A 673 -30.12 -22.91 9.25
N ALA A 674 -30.81 -21.85 9.68
CA ALA A 674 -31.65 -21.85 10.87
C ALA A 674 -32.83 -22.85 10.78
N LYS A 675 -33.29 -23.21 9.58
CA LYS A 675 -34.37 -24.19 9.36
C LYS A 675 -33.92 -25.64 9.60
N ILE A 676 -32.61 -25.88 9.62
CA ILE A 676 -32.00 -27.21 9.86
C ILE A 676 -31.75 -27.42 11.36
N GLY A 677 -31.38 -26.35 12.08
CA GLY A 677 -31.10 -26.41 13.52
C GLY A 677 -29.98 -27.38 13.89
N HIS A 678 -29.00 -27.57 12.99
CA HIS A 678 -27.87 -28.49 13.17
C HIS A 678 -26.58 -27.71 13.42
N VAL A 679 -25.78 -28.22 14.35
CA VAL A 679 -24.40 -27.77 14.60
C VAL A 679 -23.53 -29.03 14.51
N HIS A 680 -22.55 -28.99 13.63
CA HIS A 680 -21.60 -30.10 13.45
C HIS A 680 -20.66 -30.17 14.65
N PRO A 681 -20.62 -31.30 15.38
CA PRO A 681 -19.64 -31.50 16.43
C PRO A 681 -18.29 -31.91 15.81
N GLU A 682 -17.25 -31.17 16.16
CA GLU A 682 -15.87 -31.47 15.76
C GLU A 682 -14.94 -31.26 16.96
N GLU A 683 -14.07 -32.22 17.24
CA GLU A 683 -13.04 -32.09 18.29
C GLU A 683 -11.71 -31.72 17.63
N GLY A 684 -11.14 -30.56 18.01
CA GLY A 684 -9.86 -30.13 17.49
C GLY A 684 -8.72 -31.07 17.88
N TYR A 685 -7.94 -31.52 16.90
CA TYR A 685 -6.71 -32.29 17.11
C TYR A 685 -5.61 -31.88 16.12
N GLU A 686 -4.34 -31.98 16.54
CA GLU A 686 -3.19 -31.57 15.71
C GLU A 686 -2.59 -32.79 15.00
N GLU A 687 -3.07 -33.06 13.78
CA GLU A 687 -2.63 -34.21 12.96
C GLU A 687 -1.11 -34.19 12.66
N LEU A 688 -0.53 -33.00 12.56
CA LEU A 688 0.90 -32.78 12.33
C LEU A 688 1.77 -33.30 13.48
N GLN A 689 1.26 -33.40 14.72
CA GLN A 689 1.99 -34.05 15.80
C GLN A 689 2.16 -35.56 15.56
N ARG A 690 1.17 -36.18 14.90
CA ARG A 690 1.17 -37.61 14.58
C ARG A 690 1.92 -37.88 13.27
N GLN A 691 1.76 -37.02 12.28
CA GLN A 691 2.43 -37.12 10.98
C GLN A 691 3.08 -35.77 10.62
N PRO A 692 4.31 -35.50 11.09
CA PRO A 692 4.99 -34.21 10.89
C PRO A 692 5.28 -33.87 9.42
N LEU A 693 5.17 -34.84 8.51
CA LEU A 693 5.43 -34.69 7.08
C LEU A 693 4.14 -34.53 6.24
N LEU A 694 2.98 -34.42 6.88
CA LEU A 694 1.74 -34.12 6.14
C LEU A 694 1.87 -32.74 5.47
N PRO A 695 1.62 -32.63 4.16
CA PRO A 695 1.75 -31.36 3.45
C PRO A 695 0.66 -30.35 3.83
N ARG A 696 -0.48 -30.83 4.36
CA ARG A 696 -1.59 -30.05 4.91
C ARG A 696 -2.38 -30.92 5.89
N SER A 697 -3.09 -30.31 6.83
CA SER A 697 -4.05 -31.04 7.67
C SER A 697 -5.22 -31.55 6.84
N LEU A 698 -5.65 -32.79 7.06
CA LEU A 698 -6.80 -33.41 6.41
C LEU A 698 -7.96 -33.67 7.40
N GLY A 699 -7.69 -33.59 8.70
CA GLY A 699 -8.71 -33.58 9.74
C GLY A 699 -9.58 -32.32 9.72
N GLN A 700 -10.80 -32.41 10.27
CA GLN A 700 -11.68 -31.26 10.52
C GLN A 700 -12.11 -30.49 9.25
N MET A 701 -12.14 -31.14 8.08
CA MET A 701 -12.63 -30.55 6.82
C MET A 701 -14.15 -30.30 6.79
N GLY A 702 -14.85 -30.61 7.89
CA GLY A 702 -16.31 -30.56 7.99
C GLY A 702 -17.00 -31.83 7.46
N PRO A 703 -18.32 -31.94 7.68
CA PRO A 703 -19.06 -33.14 7.32
C PRO A 703 -19.33 -33.20 5.82
N GLY A 704 -19.27 -34.40 5.24
CA GLY A 704 -19.91 -34.67 3.96
C GLY A 704 -21.43 -34.59 4.09
N VAL A 705 -22.10 -34.05 3.07
CA VAL A 705 -23.57 -33.99 3.01
C VAL A 705 -24.10 -34.71 1.77
N ALA A 706 -25.25 -35.37 1.91
CA ALA A 706 -26.00 -35.95 0.81
C ALA A 706 -27.49 -35.70 1.03
N TRP A 707 -28.28 -35.67 -0.04
CA TRP A 707 -29.73 -35.68 0.07
C TRP A 707 -30.33 -36.72 -0.89
N CYS A 708 -31.35 -37.43 -0.42
CA CYS A 708 -32.20 -38.31 -1.22
C CYS A 708 -33.52 -38.54 -0.47
N ASP A 709 -34.57 -38.98 -1.15
CA ASP A 709 -35.78 -39.50 -0.50
C ASP A 709 -35.50 -40.86 0.17
N LEU A 710 -35.18 -40.85 1.47
CA LEU A 710 -34.82 -42.06 2.23
C LEU A 710 -36.04 -42.86 2.66
N ASN A 711 -37.20 -42.22 2.76
CA ASN A 711 -38.41 -42.82 3.35
C ASN A 711 -39.49 -43.13 2.30
N GLY A 712 -39.29 -42.73 1.05
CA GLY A 712 -40.16 -43.00 -0.09
C GLY A 712 -41.42 -42.12 -0.12
N ASP A 713 -41.44 -40.98 0.58
CA ASP A 713 -42.59 -40.07 0.62
C ASP A 713 -42.58 -39.00 -0.49
N GLY A 714 -41.60 -39.06 -1.38
CA GLY A 714 -41.40 -38.15 -2.50
C GLY A 714 -40.73 -36.83 -2.11
N LYS A 715 -40.15 -36.72 -0.91
CA LYS A 715 -39.44 -35.53 -0.45
C LYS A 715 -37.98 -35.85 -0.16
N GLU A 716 -37.12 -34.87 -0.44
CA GLU A 716 -35.69 -35.00 -0.19
C GLU A 716 -35.37 -34.91 1.30
N ASP A 717 -34.68 -35.92 1.82
CA ASP A 717 -34.15 -35.97 3.19
C ASP A 717 -32.65 -35.63 3.17
N LEU A 718 -32.19 -34.84 4.13
CA LEU A 718 -30.79 -34.44 4.24
C LEU A 718 -30.04 -35.38 5.21
N VAL A 719 -28.88 -35.86 4.79
CA VAL A 719 -27.95 -36.65 5.60
C VAL A 719 -26.66 -35.87 5.74
N VAL A 720 -26.28 -35.61 7.00
CA VAL A 720 -25.06 -34.90 7.35
C VAL A 720 -24.16 -35.86 8.13
N GLY A 721 -22.93 -36.03 7.66
CA GLY A 721 -21.87 -36.75 8.37
C GLY A 721 -21.55 -36.10 9.71
N SER A 722 -20.66 -36.71 10.48
CA SER A 722 -20.20 -36.18 11.76
C SER A 722 -18.70 -36.36 11.95
N GLY A 723 -18.09 -35.49 12.74
CA GLY A 723 -16.73 -35.66 13.25
C GLY A 723 -16.68 -36.80 14.26
N LYS A 724 -15.46 -37.22 14.59
CA LYS A 724 -15.19 -38.22 15.62
C LYS A 724 -15.94 -37.89 16.92
N GLY A 725 -16.58 -38.91 17.51
CA GLY A 725 -17.35 -38.77 18.75
C GLY A 725 -18.76 -38.19 18.58
N GLY A 726 -19.12 -37.67 17.40
CA GLY A 726 -20.49 -37.27 17.07
C GLY A 726 -21.32 -38.40 16.43
N ARG A 727 -22.43 -38.05 15.78
CA ARG A 727 -23.40 -39.02 15.21
C ARG A 727 -23.92 -38.53 13.86
N LEU A 728 -24.18 -39.47 12.95
CA LEU A 728 -24.82 -39.19 11.67
C LEU A 728 -26.16 -38.49 11.91
N ARG A 729 -26.40 -37.39 11.21
CA ARG A 729 -27.63 -36.62 11.33
C ARG A 729 -28.49 -36.80 10.08
N VAL A 730 -29.67 -37.37 10.27
CA VAL A 730 -30.69 -37.49 9.22
C VAL A 730 -31.84 -36.54 9.53
N LEU A 731 -32.26 -35.81 8.50
CA LEU A 731 -33.22 -34.71 8.58
C LEU A 731 -34.27 -34.91 7.49
N ALA A 732 -35.48 -35.27 7.89
CA ALA A 732 -36.57 -35.55 6.95
C ALA A 732 -37.13 -34.26 6.35
N GLY A 733 -37.30 -34.22 5.03
CA GLY A 733 -37.89 -33.10 4.33
C GLY A 733 -39.38 -32.97 4.64
N ASN A 734 -39.85 -31.76 4.97
CA ASN A 734 -41.28 -31.53 5.19
C ASN A 734 -42.05 -31.14 3.91
N GLY A 735 -41.35 -30.95 2.78
CA GLY A 735 -41.93 -30.54 1.50
C GLY A 735 -42.33 -29.06 1.41
N GLN A 736 -42.05 -28.27 2.45
CA GLN A 736 -42.28 -26.83 2.56
C GLN A 736 -40.97 -26.06 2.77
N GLY A 737 -39.84 -26.65 2.37
CA GLY A 737 -38.50 -26.05 2.53
C GLY A 737 -37.95 -26.09 3.97
N GLY A 738 -38.46 -26.97 4.83
CA GLY A 738 -37.94 -27.21 6.18
C GLY A 738 -37.63 -28.68 6.45
N PHE A 739 -36.94 -28.94 7.55
CA PHE A 739 -36.47 -30.27 7.93
C PHE A 739 -36.88 -30.65 9.36
N GLY A 740 -37.23 -31.92 9.57
CA GLY A 740 -37.48 -32.51 10.89
C GLY A 740 -36.41 -33.53 11.27
N GLY A 741 -35.94 -33.53 12.52
CA GLY A 741 -34.98 -34.53 12.97
C GLY A 741 -35.55 -35.96 12.93
N VAL A 742 -34.83 -36.89 12.32
CA VAL A 742 -35.16 -38.32 12.35
C VAL A 742 -34.41 -38.97 13.51
N ASN A 743 -35.15 -39.51 14.48
CA ASN A 743 -34.59 -40.26 15.60
C ASN A 743 -34.76 -41.76 15.36
N ASP A 744 -33.98 -42.32 14.44
CA ASP A 744 -33.90 -43.76 14.23
C ASP A 744 -32.64 -44.32 14.93
N PRO A 745 -32.76 -45.33 15.80
CA PRO A 745 -31.62 -46.01 16.40
C PRO A 745 -30.56 -46.51 15.40
N ALA A 746 -30.95 -46.83 14.16
CA ALA A 746 -30.04 -47.25 13.10
C ALA A 746 -28.97 -46.19 12.75
N TRP A 747 -29.30 -44.91 12.92
CA TRP A 747 -28.40 -43.78 12.67
C TRP A 747 -27.72 -43.25 13.94
N GLY A 748 -28.01 -43.87 15.09
CA GLY A 748 -27.57 -43.40 16.40
C GLY A 748 -26.15 -43.82 16.80
N ALA A 749 -25.40 -44.53 15.96
CA ALA A 749 -24.04 -44.95 16.27
C ALA A 749 -23.09 -43.74 16.42
N VAL A 750 -22.22 -43.77 17.43
CA VAL A 750 -21.17 -42.76 17.60
C VAL A 750 -20.08 -43.03 16.56
N ALA A 751 -19.70 -42.00 15.81
CA ALA A 751 -18.64 -42.08 14.83
C ALA A 751 -17.28 -42.30 15.53
N ALA A 752 -16.56 -43.35 15.14
CA ALA A 752 -15.24 -43.67 15.71
C ALA A 752 -14.13 -42.76 15.16
N ASP A 753 -14.32 -42.25 13.95
CA ASP A 753 -13.46 -41.34 13.19
C ASP A 753 -14.36 -40.37 12.38
N ASP A 754 -13.76 -39.36 11.75
CA ASP A 754 -14.48 -38.34 10.96
C ASP A 754 -15.16 -38.97 9.72
N GLN A 755 -16.43 -38.61 9.50
CA GLN A 755 -17.20 -39.02 8.33
C GLN A 755 -17.11 -37.94 7.23
N THR A 756 -16.05 -38.01 6.43
CA THR A 756 -15.72 -37.00 5.40
C THR A 756 -16.63 -37.05 4.18
N SER A 757 -17.39 -38.12 3.99
CA SER A 757 -18.27 -38.30 2.83
C SER A 757 -19.48 -39.15 3.20
N VAL A 758 -20.63 -38.76 2.65
CA VAL A 758 -21.89 -39.50 2.77
C VAL A 758 -22.38 -39.78 1.36
N VAL A 759 -22.81 -41.00 1.11
CA VAL A 759 -23.51 -41.38 -0.11
C VAL A 759 -24.87 -41.92 0.31
N ALA A 760 -25.93 -41.34 -0.24
CA ALA A 760 -27.30 -41.73 0.03
C ALA A 760 -27.98 -42.02 -1.31
N TRP A 761 -28.76 -43.10 -1.39
CA TRP A 761 -29.52 -43.47 -2.58
C TRP A 761 -30.80 -44.19 -2.18
N SER A 762 -31.86 -43.99 -2.97
CA SER A 762 -33.08 -44.79 -2.89
C SER A 762 -32.98 -45.94 -3.89
N ALA A 763 -33.34 -47.16 -3.47
CA ALA A 763 -33.50 -48.27 -4.40
C ALA A 763 -34.86 -48.14 -5.08
N GLU A 764 -34.92 -48.23 -6.42
CA GLU A 764 -36.22 -48.37 -7.09
C GLU A 764 -36.91 -49.65 -6.60
N PRO A 765 -38.25 -49.64 -6.38
CA PRO A 765 -38.97 -50.85 -6.01
C PRO A 765 -38.87 -51.89 -7.14
N GLY A 766 -37.92 -52.83 -7.04
CA GLY A 766 -37.81 -53.97 -7.97
C GLY A 766 -36.42 -54.39 -8.43
N SER A 767 -35.33 -53.72 -8.03
CA SER A 767 -33.96 -54.13 -8.39
C SER A 767 -33.22 -54.78 -7.21
N GLY A 768 -33.55 -56.06 -6.97
CA GLY A 768 -32.75 -56.98 -6.14
C GLY A 768 -31.99 -57.97 -6.99
#